data_AF-A0A9Q9BAW3-F1
#
_entry.id   AF-A0A9Q9BAW3-F1
#
_cell.length_a   1.000
_cell.length_b   1.000
_cell.length_c   1.000
_cell.angle_alpha   90.00
_cell.angle_beta   90.00
_cell.angle_gamma   90.00
#
_symmetry.space_group_name_H-M   'P 1'
#
loop_
_entity.id
_entity.type
_entity.pdbx_description
1 polymer ?
#
loop_
_entity_poly.entity_id
_entity_poly.type
_entity_poly.pdbx_seq_one_letter_code
_entity_poly.pdbx_strand_id
1 'polypeptide(L)'
;MCKKLFFFINLVIILLLSGCDQFVADIERDFEYWSSTIIIQSIDIPSIGTDTQNYPCIKSDTDQIIKIKLINPQNYTLKLPGEPGAPHDIIVFGNGVIGSGTGSPVYNTDYTLTQPNPTELILTLKSGFLRKNECGIVDLHPTIILYSKEGRKFLTRSFKLKVNSPAPELDYIGCGKTKKNEEGKYHYVLVFKVKDMPGYNVESGNLPGTFKYERLHQDVHYLFVDHTRMIIGMNGDYTDFAPPIQSNSGIRLIKHSAAEDLDDEDIVNVLPKPDYPDSHQNWFIYLKVPVPLKGASKTYQIQIKDERGLGASPINISTPANSPSVTVNLDTSTGTTSANLNNTNSAASPHEINAKEGTNNVKLNLSTSTPGAYINCYIKKGIGFSNLVSNPSGIDNATVFLPVEGSSAIYQVEIRVSAEGMPENTKIIYYKVVSDSVTISSTDGNAWTKLKTEAGKSSGVPTILISGEIAAASGNNGEISIGRNLTIKQAGFSTAVLNANNLSRIFKVTSGKTLKLENITLKNGQASSGDLGGKGGGIALIAGGKLTISGDKVKLDTKSKIYIDAGSVIELEGTLSDNTPVACIEPENYNSSTKVLSGAITSGSPKNKTKFKVESPTTGPKYWVISDDGKLLNFSTLPLTEDSIAGMEGFMSSNEQTKSGAPSSIIYKTNEGKFGYITVTDMIPVTGIGLVMTFNYETFNGSSGNNKSISHLKGFDLDMGNEGELTDSTVDFSIGGTTTDFTLIPLNGAKFFIKN
;
A
#
# COMPACT_ATOMS: atom_id res chain seq x y z
N MET A 1 -86.29 -57.62 -82.55
CA MET A 1 -86.57 -56.32 -81.90
C MET A 1 -86.52 -56.36 -80.36
N CYS A 2 -85.99 -57.43 -79.73
CA CYS A 2 -86.02 -57.62 -78.26
C CYS A 2 -84.78 -57.14 -77.48
N LYS A 3 -83.72 -56.61 -78.11
CA LYS A 3 -82.53 -56.08 -77.40
C LYS A 3 -82.63 -54.60 -76.99
N LYS A 4 -83.52 -53.81 -77.59
CA LYS A 4 -83.75 -52.40 -77.20
C LYS A 4 -84.75 -52.23 -76.04
N LEU A 5 -85.60 -53.24 -75.78
CA LEU A 5 -86.59 -53.19 -74.69
C LEU A 5 -85.97 -53.46 -73.30
N PHE A 6 -84.95 -54.33 -73.22
CA PHE A 6 -84.25 -54.63 -71.96
C PHE A 6 -83.32 -53.50 -71.49
N PHE A 7 -82.75 -52.72 -72.40
CA PHE A 7 -81.90 -51.58 -72.04
C PHE A 7 -82.72 -50.38 -71.55
N PHE A 8 -83.91 -50.15 -72.13
CA PHE A 8 -84.84 -49.12 -71.65
C PHE A 8 -85.51 -49.48 -70.31
N ILE A 9 -85.84 -50.75 -70.06
CA ILE A 9 -86.41 -51.19 -68.78
C ILE A 9 -85.39 -51.07 -67.63
N ASN A 10 -84.11 -51.42 -67.84
CA ASN A 10 -83.09 -51.25 -66.80
C ASN A 10 -82.72 -49.78 -66.56
N LEU A 11 -82.72 -48.93 -67.59
CA LEU A 11 -82.49 -47.49 -67.43
C LEU A 11 -83.66 -46.82 -66.70
N VAL A 12 -84.91 -47.22 -66.96
CA VAL A 12 -86.10 -46.73 -66.25
C VAL A 12 -86.17 -47.24 -64.80
N ILE A 13 -85.73 -48.47 -64.51
CA ILE A 13 -85.65 -48.98 -63.12
C ILE A 13 -84.54 -48.28 -62.32
N ILE A 14 -83.39 -47.97 -62.93
CA ILE A 14 -82.32 -47.19 -62.27
C ILE A 14 -82.74 -45.71 -62.07
N LEU A 15 -83.51 -45.13 -63.00
CA LEU A 15 -84.09 -43.78 -62.84
C LEU A 15 -85.28 -43.74 -61.85
N LEU A 16 -86.04 -44.83 -61.68
CA LEU A 16 -87.11 -44.93 -60.68
C LEU A 16 -86.60 -45.14 -59.26
N LEU A 17 -85.42 -45.76 -59.09
CA LEU A 17 -84.76 -45.93 -57.79
C LEU A 17 -83.98 -44.69 -57.34
N SER A 18 -83.63 -43.78 -58.24
CA SER A 18 -82.92 -42.53 -57.93
C SER A 18 -83.85 -41.31 -57.71
N GLY A 19 -85.16 -41.48 -57.84
CA GLY A 19 -86.18 -40.44 -57.60
C GLY A 19 -87.04 -40.65 -56.35
N CYS A 20 -86.75 -41.65 -55.52
CA CYS A 20 -87.46 -41.90 -54.26
C CYS A 20 -86.53 -41.62 -53.08
N ASP A 21 -86.70 -40.47 -52.42
CA ASP A 21 -85.93 -40.06 -51.24
C ASP A 21 -85.88 -41.16 -50.17
N GLN A 22 -86.91 -41.99 -50.05
CA GLN A 22 -87.00 -43.01 -49.00
C GLN A 22 -86.04 -44.21 -49.17
N PHE A 23 -85.66 -44.60 -50.40
CA PHE A 23 -84.71 -45.69 -50.63
C PHE A 23 -83.25 -45.22 -50.69
N VAL A 24 -83.05 -43.96 -51.10
CA VAL A 24 -81.73 -43.31 -51.10
C VAL A 24 -81.37 -42.89 -49.67
N ALA A 25 -82.30 -42.31 -48.89
CA ALA A 25 -82.03 -41.89 -47.52
C ALA A 25 -81.72 -43.05 -46.57
N ASP A 26 -82.33 -44.22 -46.74
CA ASP A 26 -82.02 -45.40 -45.91
C ASP A 26 -80.65 -46.01 -46.28
N ILE A 27 -80.29 -46.06 -47.57
CA ILE A 27 -78.95 -46.52 -48.01
C ILE A 27 -77.87 -45.50 -47.65
N GLU A 28 -78.13 -44.20 -47.83
CA GLU A 28 -77.20 -43.13 -47.43
C GLU A 28 -77.03 -43.11 -45.91
N ARG A 29 -78.10 -43.26 -45.12
CA ARG A 29 -78.01 -43.40 -43.65
C ARG A 29 -77.25 -44.64 -43.24
N ASP A 30 -77.46 -45.78 -43.91
CA ASP A 30 -76.72 -47.01 -43.61
C ASP A 30 -75.25 -46.90 -44.04
N PHE A 31 -74.94 -46.33 -45.21
CA PHE A 31 -73.56 -46.08 -45.65
C PHE A 31 -72.86 -45.03 -44.77
N GLU A 32 -73.54 -43.96 -44.38
CA GLU A 32 -73.04 -42.93 -43.47
C GLU A 32 -72.82 -43.52 -42.07
N TYR A 33 -73.73 -44.37 -41.60
CA TYR A 33 -73.54 -45.15 -40.38
C TYR A 33 -72.32 -46.06 -40.50
N TRP A 34 -72.20 -46.91 -41.54
CA TRP A 34 -71.11 -47.88 -41.68
C TRP A 34 -69.75 -47.23 -42.01
N SER A 35 -69.71 -46.11 -42.73
CA SER A 35 -68.48 -45.38 -43.09
C SER A 35 -68.04 -44.34 -42.05
N SER A 36 -68.92 -43.92 -41.15
CA SER A 36 -68.55 -42.98 -40.09
C SER A 36 -67.68 -43.63 -39.03
N THR A 37 -66.60 -42.93 -38.67
CA THR A 37 -65.68 -43.30 -37.59
C THR A 37 -65.44 -42.08 -36.71
N ILE A 38 -65.22 -42.34 -35.42
CA ILE A 38 -64.74 -41.33 -34.49
C ILE A 38 -63.23 -41.49 -34.38
N ILE A 39 -62.50 -40.39 -34.58
CA ILE A 39 -61.03 -40.38 -34.52
C ILE A 39 -60.62 -39.40 -33.42
N ILE A 40 -59.65 -39.81 -32.60
CA ILE A 40 -59.00 -38.89 -31.67
C ILE A 40 -58.02 -38.04 -32.46
N GLN A 41 -58.30 -36.74 -32.60
CA GLN A 41 -57.49 -35.76 -33.30
C GLN A 41 -56.24 -35.40 -32.48
N SER A 42 -56.43 -34.88 -31.28
CA SER A 42 -55.33 -34.51 -30.36
C SER A 42 -55.67 -34.91 -28.93
N ILE A 43 -54.61 -35.02 -28.12
CA ILE A 43 -54.69 -35.25 -26.67
C ILE A 43 -53.86 -34.15 -26.04
N ASP A 44 -54.53 -33.25 -25.33
CA ASP A 44 -53.93 -32.08 -24.69
C ASP A 44 -53.69 -32.45 -23.23
N ILE A 45 -52.43 -32.80 -22.91
CA ILE A 45 -51.98 -33.19 -21.56
C ILE A 45 -51.46 -31.94 -20.84
N PRO A 46 -51.84 -31.70 -19.57
CA PRO A 46 -51.28 -30.61 -18.75
C PRO A 46 -49.85 -30.94 -18.29
N SER A 47 -48.96 -31.16 -19.25
CA SER A 47 -47.60 -31.62 -19.02
C SER A 47 -46.75 -30.53 -18.38
N ILE A 48 -46.02 -30.89 -17.33
CA ILE A 48 -45.08 -30.03 -16.60
C ILE A 48 -43.62 -30.23 -17.03
N GLY A 49 -43.41 -31.07 -18.04
CA GLY A 49 -42.10 -31.42 -18.56
C GLY A 49 -42.12 -32.82 -19.13
N THR A 50 -41.00 -33.23 -19.71
CA THR A 50 -40.79 -34.61 -20.12
C THR A 50 -39.67 -35.22 -19.32
N ASP A 51 -39.81 -36.49 -18.98
CA ASP A 51 -38.71 -37.25 -18.38
C ASP A 51 -37.60 -37.52 -19.41
N THR A 52 -36.53 -38.18 -18.97
CA THR A 52 -35.40 -38.62 -19.83
C THR A 52 -35.81 -39.54 -21.00
N GLN A 53 -37.02 -40.10 -21.00
CA GLN A 53 -37.55 -40.95 -22.08
C GLN A 53 -38.56 -40.21 -22.99
N ASN A 54 -38.70 -38.89 -22.82
CA ASN A 54 -39.66 -38.02 -23.52
C ASN A 54 -41.13 -38.30 -23.20
N TYR A 55 -41.45 -38.74 -21.97
CA TYR A 55 -42.82 -38.96 -21.53
C TYR A 55 -43.35 -37.69 -20.86
N PRO A 56 -44.53 -37.19 -21.27
CA PRO A 56 -45.12 -36.04 -20.58
C PRO A 56 -45.47 -36.43 -19.15
N CYS A 57 -44.99 -35.62 -18.21
CA CYS A 57 -45.20 -35.80 -16.79
C CYS A 57 -46.30 -34.84 -16.31
N ILE A 58 -47.16 -35.31 -15.41
CA ILE A 58 -48.17 -34.50 -14.73
C ILE A 58 -47.91 -34.49 -13.22
N LYS A 59 -48.36 -33.43 -12.54
CA LYS A 59 -48.29 -33.32 -11.08
C LYS A 59 -49.38 -34.16 -10.40
N SER A 60 -49.16 -34.56 -9.16
CA SER A 60 -50.18 -35.25 -8.35
C SER A 60 -50.85 -34.38 -7.28
N ASP A 61 -50.43 -33.12 -7.15
CA ASP A 61 -50.91 -32.21 -6.10
C ASP A 61 -52.41 -31.92 -6.21
N THR A 62 -52.90 -31.77 -7.44
CA THR A 62 -54.31 -31.53 -7.78
C THR A 62 -54.83 -32.54 -8.81
N ASP A 63 -56.16 -32.61 -8.96
CA ASP A 63 -56.78 -33.35 -10.07
C ASP A 63 -56.24 -32.84 -11.42
N GLN A 64 -55.90 -33.75 -12.32
CA GLN A 64 -55.33 -33.41 -13.63
C GLN A 64 -56.36 -33.69 -14.72
N ILE A 65 -56.53 -32.72 -15.61
CA ILE A 65 -57.55 -32.75 -16.67
C ILE A 65 -56.84 -32.92 -18.02
N ILE A 66 -57.10 -34.05 -18.67
CA ILE A 66 -56.61 -34.37 -20.01
C ILE A 66 -57.78 -34.19 -20.99
N LYS A 67 -57.62 -33.27 -21.94
CA LYS A 67 -58.64 -32.99 -22.97
C LYS A 67 -58.31 -33.76 -24.23
N ILE A 68 -59.30 -34.47 -24.76
CA ILE A 68 -59.15 -35.33 -25.92
C ILE A 68 -60.09 -34.79 -27.00
N LYS A 69 -59.53 -34.22 -28.06
CA LYS A 69 -60.30 -33.68 -29.18
C LYS A 69 -60.65 -34.80 -30.15
N LEU A 70 -61.92 -34.87 -30.52
CA LEU A 70 -62.48 -35.89 -31.39
C LEU A 70 -62.92 -35.26 -32.72
N ILE A 71 -62.62 -35.94 -33.82
CA ILE A 71 -63.34 -35.77 -35.08
C ILE A 71 -64.53 -36.72 -35.02
N ASN A 72 -65.71 -36.17 -34.80
CA ASN A 72 -66.97 -36.89 -34.67
C ASN A 72 -67.99 -36.30 -35.64
N PRO A 73 -67.90 -36.64 -36.94
CA PRO A 73 -68.68 -35.96 -37.99
C PRO A 73 -70.18 -36.16 -37.84
N GLN A 74 -70.61 -37.24 -37.17
CA GLN A 74 -72.02 -37.60 -36.96
C GLN A 74 -72.53 -37.23 -35.56
N ASN A 75 -71.75 -36.48 -34.77
CA ASN A 75 -72.10 -36.09 -33.40
C ASN A 75 -72.52 -37.26 -32.48
N TYR A 76 -71.93 -38.45 -32.66
CA TYR A 76 -72.23 -39.62 -31.84
C TYR A 76 -72.04 -39.35 -30.34
N THR A 77 -73.00 -39.83 -29.55
CA THR A 77 -72.83 -39.97 -28.09
C THR A 77 -72.06 -41.24 -27.79
N LEU A 78 -71.00 -41.12 -27.01
CA LEU A 78 -70.15 -42.25 -26.63
C LEU A 78 -70.71 -42.98 -25.40
N LYS A 79 -70.44 -44.28 -25.33
CA LYS A 79 -70.66 -45.06 -24.12
C LYS A 79 -69.55 -44.78 -23.12
N LEU A 80 -69.91 -44.40 -21.89
CA LEU A 80 -68.96 -44.03 -20.84
C LEU A 80 -68.80 -45.15 -19.80
N PRO A 81 -67.67 -45.20 -19.06
CA PRO A 81 -67.50 -46.16 -17.97
C PRO A 81 -68.61 -46.00 -16.92
N GLY A 82 -69.05 -47.11 -16.32
CA GLY A 82 -70.11 -47.11 -15.31
C GLY A 82 -71.55 -47.06 -15.84
N GLU A 83 -71.76 -46.84 -17.15
CA GLU A 83 -73.09 -46.95 -17.75
C GLU A 83 -73.54 -48.42 -17.91
N PRO A 84 -74.86 -48.72 -17.89
CA PRO A 84 -75.37 -50.08 -18.08
C PRO A 84 -74.85 -50.75 -19.37
N GLY A 85 -74.22 -51.91 -19.22
CA GLY A 85 -73.63 -52.68 -20.32
C GLY A 85 -72.43 -52.01 -20.99
N ALA A 86 -71.75 -51.06 -20.33
CA ALA A 86 -70.52 -50.46 -20.81
C ALA A 86 -69.35 -51.48 -20.76
N PRO A 87 -68.53 -51.59 -21.81
CA PRO A 87 -67.33 -52.42 -21.78
C PRO A 87 -66.34 -52.00 -20.68
N HIS A 88 -65.67 -52.95 -20.05
CA HIS A 88 -64.64 -52.68 -19.04
C HIS A 88 -63.32 -52.16 -19.63
N ASP A 89 -63.13 -52.28 -20.95
CA ASP A 89 -61.91 -51.87 -21.66
C ASP A 89 -61.99 -50.46 -22.27
N ILE A 90 -63.03 -49.67 -21.94
CA ILE A 90 -63.17 -48.27 -22.42
C ILE A 90 -61.92 -47.45 -22.08
N ILE A 91 -61.35 -47.68 -20.89
CA ILE A 91 -60.04 -47.14 -20.52
C ILE A 91 -59.26 -48.19 -19.74
N VAL A 92 -58.03 -48.43 -20.18
CA VAL A 92 -57.10 -49.37 -19.55
C VAL A 92 -55.81 -48.61 -19.25
N PHE A 93 -55.26 -48.78 -18.05
CA PHE A 93 -54.00 -48.19 -17.65
C PHE A 93 -52.86 -49.19 -17.78
N GLY A 94 -51.62 -48.68 -17.79
CA GLY A 94 -50.40 -49.47 -17.86
C GLY A 94 -50.28 -50.54 -16.78
N ASN A 95 -49.45 -51.55 -17.04
CA ASN A 95 -49.21 -52.62 -16.08
C ASN A 95 -48.52 -52.08 -14.82
N GLY A 96 -48.97 -52.52 -13.64
CA GLY A 96 -48.43 -52.09 -12.35
C GLY A 96 -48.99 -50.78 -11.80
N VAL A 97 -49.92 -50.13 -12.50
CA VAL A 97 -50.58 -48.89 -12.02
C VAL A 97 -51.46 -49.19 -10.81
N ILE A 98 -51.29 -48.40 -9.75
CA ILE A 98 -51.91 -48.60 -8.44
C ILE A 98 -53.18 -47.75 -8.33
N GLY A 99 -54.35 -48.39 -8.28
CA GLY A 99 -55.65 -47.72 -8.04
C GLY A 99 -56.00 -47.54 -6.55
N SER A 100 -57.26 -47.21 -6.26
CA SER A 100 -57.76 -47.03 -4.89
C SER A 100 -58.15 -48.30 -4.12
N GLY A 101 -57.87 -49.48 -4.69
CA GLY A 101 -57.97 -50.79 -4.02
C GLY A 101 -56.74 -51.67 -4.28
N THR A 102 -56.85 -52.99 -4.10
CA THR A 102 -55.75 -53.95 -4.36
C THR A 102 -55.56 -54.30 -5.84
N GLY A 103 -55.89 -53.39 -6.77
CA GLY A 103 -55.96 -53.69 -8.21
C GLY A 103 -56.05 -52.45 -9.12
N SER A 104 -56.53 -52.66 -10.35
CA SER A 104 -56.62 -51.66 -11.42
C SER A 104 -57.39 -50.39 -11.03
N PRO A 105 -57.13 -49.24 -11.69
CA PRO A 105 -57.83 -47.98 -11.40
C PRO A 105 -59.35 -48.07 -11.50
N VAL A 106 -60.05 -47.45 -10.55
CA VAL A 106 -61.50 -47.52 -10.37
C VAL A 106 -62.18 -46.24 -10.85
N TYR A 107 -63.16 -46.37 -11.76
CA TYR A 107 -63.97 -45.25 -12.24
C TYR A 107 -64.70 -44.53 -11.09
N ASN A 108 -64.83 -43.20 -11.18
CA ASN A 108 -65.35 -42.27 -10.17
C ASN A 108 -64.52 -42.13 -8.89
N THR A 109 -63.55 -43.01 -8.64
CA THR A 109 -62.64 -42.91 -7.49
C THR A 109 -61.26 -42.41 -7.92
N ASP A 110 -60.66 -43.08 -8.90
CA ASP A 110 -59.31 -42.78 -9.39
C ASP A 110 -59.32 -41.87 -10.63
N TYR A 111 -60.36 -42.00 -11.45
CA TYR A 111 -60.54 -41.18 -12.64
C TYR A 111 -62.01 -41.04 -13.01
N THR A 112 -62.33 -40.00 -13.78
CA THR A 112 -63.62 -39.82 -14.44
C THR A 112 -63.42 -39.58 -15.94
N LEU A 113 -64.38 -39.98 -16.75
CA LEU A 113 -64.39 -39.79 -18.19
C LEU A 113 -65.76 -39.24 -18.59
N THR A 114 -65.78 -38.04 -19.18
CA THR A 114 -67.02 -37.34 -19.56
C THR A 114 -66.93 -36.81 -20.97
N GLN A 115 -68.02 -36.87 -21.73
CA GLN A 115 -68.14 -36.27 -23.06
C GLN A 115 -69.01 -35.01 -22.95
N PRO A 116 -68.44 -33.81 -22.70
CA PRO A 116 -69.23 -32.58 -22.56
C PRO A 116 -69.92 -32.15 -23.87
N ASN A 117 -69.34 -32.51 -25.01
CA ASN A 117 -69.88 -32.24 -26.35
C ASN A 117 -69.37 -33.31 -27.33
N PRO A 118 -69.95 -33.43 -28.54
CA PRO A 118 -69.61 -34.52 -29.43
C PRO A 118 -68.15 -34.54 -29.92
N THR A 119 -67.43 -33.42 -29.87
CA THR A 119 -66.06 -33.27 -30.37
C THR A 119 -65.00 -33.26 -29.26
N GLU A 120 -65.38 -33.48 -27.99
CA GLU A 120 -64.46 -33.45 -26.86
C GLU A 120 -64.76 -34.53 -25.83
N LEU A 121 -63.71 -35.16 -25.33
CA LEU A 121 -63.74 -36.08 -24.21
C LEU A 121 -62.77 -35.59 -23.13
N ILE A 122 -63.20 -35.58 -21.88
CA ILE A 122 -62.41 -35.11 -20.74
C ILE A 122 -62.13 -36.31 -19.83
N LEU A 123 -60.84 -36.64 -19.71
CA LEU A 123 -60.34 -37.59 -18.71
C LEU A 123 -59.81 -36.78 -17.52
N THR A 124 -60.43 -36.91 -16.36
CA THR A 124 -59.94 -36.33 -15.11
C THR A 124 -59.30 -37.42 -14.27
N LEU A 125 -58.02 -37.28 -13.97
CA LEU A 125 -57.29 -38.15 -13.06
C LEU A 125 -57.32 -37.52 -11.67
N LYS A 126 -57.78 -38.25 -10.66
CA LYS A 126 -57.94 -37.73 -9.31
C LYS A 126 -56.59 -37.64 -8.60
N SER A 127 -56.36 -36.55 -7.87
CA SER A 127 -55.13 -36.32 -7.10
C SER A 127 -54.76 -37.50 -6.19
N GLY A 128 -55.74 -38.12 -5.51
CA GLY A 128 -55.52 -39.30 -4.68
C GLY A 128 -54.99 -40.52 -5.45
N PHE A 129 -55.39 -40.70 -6.72
CA PHE A 129 -54.86 -41.73 -7.61
C PHE A 129 -53.47 -41.39 -8.13
N LEU A 130 -53.27 -40.13 -8.54
CA LEU A 130 -51.99 -39.65 -9.03
C LEU A 130 -50.90 -39.77 -7.97
N ARG A 131 -51.18 -39.41 -6.71
CA ARG A 131 -50.22 -39.50 -5.61
C ARG A 131 -49.74 -40.92 -5.35
N LYS A 132 -50.57 -41.94 -5.61
CA LYS A 132 -50.18 -43.36 -5.46
C LYS A 132 -49.21 -43.85 -6.53
N ASN A 133 -49.15 -43.16 -7.66
CA ASN A 133 -48.29 -43.48 -8.81
C ASN A 133 -47.23 -42.39 -9.05
N GLU A 134 -47.01 -41.52 -8.07
CA GLU A 134 -46.04 -40.44 -8.12
C GLU A 134 -44.60 -40.97 -8.14
N CYS A 135 -43.62 -40.07 -8.30
CA CYS A 135 -42.20 -40.38 -8.43
C CYS A 135 -41.90 -41.18 -9.69
N GLY A 136 -42.74 -41.11 -10.74
CA GLY A 136 -42.51 -41.66 -12.07
C GLY A 136 -42.24 -43.17 -12.16
N ILE A 137 -42.49 -43.93 -11.07
CA ILE A 137 -42.13 -45.35 -10.91
C ILE A 137 -42.83 -46.22 -11.95
N VAL A 138 -44.11 -45.95 -12.19
CA VAL A 138 -44.96 -46.70 -13.11
C VAL A 138 -45.43 -45.77 -14.22
N ASP A 139 -45.53 -46.31 -15.42
CA ASP A 139 -46.06 -45.58 -16.56
C ASP A 139 -47.59 -45.73 -16.60
N LEU A 140 -48.32 -44.61 -16.53
CA LEU A 140 -49.79 -44.67 -16.53
C LEU A 140 -50.35 -45.18 -17.86
N HIS A 141 -49.68 -44.87 -18.98
CA HIS A 141 -50.04 -45.23 -20.36
C HIS A 141 -51.52 -45.52 -20.61
N PRO A 142 -52.43 -44.54 -20.49
CA PRO A 142 -53.84 -44.82 -20.69
C PRO A 142 -54.10 -45.22 -22.15
N THR A 143 -54.85 -46.30 -22.34
CA THR A 143 -55.42 -46.75 -23.60
C THR A 143 -56.92 -46.50 -23.56
N ILE A 144 -57.42 -45.67 -24.46
CA ILE A 144 -58.85 -45.35 -24.57
C ILE A 144 -59.43 -46.04 -25.80
N ILE A 145 -60.54 -46.73 -25.59
CA ILE A 145 -61.33 -47.39 -26.63
C ILE A 145 -62.69 -46.72 -26.69
N LEU A 146 -62.99 -46.10 -27.84
CA LEU A 146 -64.25 -45.40 -28.04
C LEU A 146 -65.33 -46.40 -28.46
N TYR A 147 -66.49 -46.34 -27.81
CA TYR A 147 -67.67 -47.12 -28.19
C TYR A 147 -68.85 -46.16 -28.44
N SER A 148 -69.63 -46.41 -29.49
CA SER A 148 -70.93 -45.75 -29.65
C SER A 148 -71.88 -46.15 -28.51
N LYS A 149 -72.96 -45.38 -28.28
CA LYS A 149 -73.96 -45.72 -27.26
C LYS A 149 -74.57 -47.12 -27.46
N GLU A 150 -74.67 -47.54 -28.71
CA GLU A 150 -75.19 -48.83 -29.17
C GLU A 150 -74.18 -49.98 -29.04
N GLY A 151 -72.92 -49.68 -28.65
CA GLY A 151 -71.89 -50.67 -28.38
C GLY A 151 -70.93 -50.94 -29.55
N ARG A 152 -71.00 -50.17 -30.64
CA ARG A 152 -70.04 -50.30 -31.75
C ARG A 152 -68.66 -49.81 -31.32
N LYS A 153 -67.64 -50.65 -31.45
CA LYS A 153 -66.24 -50.32 -31.16
C LYS A 153 -65.64 -49.46 -32.29
N PHE A 154 -65.03 -48.34 -31.93
CA PHE A 154 -64.26 -47.47 -32.82
C PHE A 154 -62.77 -47.52 -32.49
N LEU A 155 -62.03 -46.47 -32.85
CA LEU A 155 -60.58 -46.37 -32.70
C LEU A 155 -60.12 -46.54 -31.25
N THR A 156 -59.04 -47.30 -31.09
CA THR A 156 -58.27 -47.41 -29.85
C THR A 156 -57.05 -46.50 -29.95
N ARG A 157 -56.78 -45.70 -28.91
CA ARG A 157 -55.56 -44.88 -28.85
C ARG A 157 -54.92 -44.97 -27.47
N SER A 158 -53.63 -45.29 -27.47
CA SER A 158 -52.77 -45.20 -26.29
C SER A 158 -51.94 -43.92 -26.36
N PHE A 159 -51.61 -43.35 -25.22
CA PHE A 159 -50.67 -42.23 -25.14
C PHE A 159 -49.73 -42.36 -23.94
N LYS A 160 -48.54 -41.79 -24.07
CA LYS A 160 -47.54 -41.77 -23.01
C LYS A 160 -47.95 -40.78 -21.93
N LEU A 161 -47.91 -41.20 -20.68
CA LEU A 161 -48.20 -40.37 -19.52
C LEU A 161 -47.51 -40.97 -18.30
N LYS A 162 -46.86 -40.11 -17.52
CA LYS A 162 -46.33 -40.44 -16.19
C LYS A 162 -46.83 -39.44 -15.18
N VAL A 163 -46.94 -39.86 -13.93
CA VAL A 163 -47.06 -38.94 -12.79
C VAL A 163 -45.66 -38.76 -12.24
N ASN A 164 -45.12 -37.55 -12.39
CA ASN A 164 -43.81 -37.21 -11.85
C ASN A 164 -43.77 -35.71 -11.60
N SER A 165 -43.98 -35.30 -10.36
CA SER A 165 -43.82 -33.91 -9.92
C SER A 165 -42.34 -33.52 -9.93
N PRO A 166 -41.97 -32.29 -10.33
CA PRO A 166 -40.57 -31.89 -10.38
C PRO A 166 -39.98 -31.89 -8.97
N ALA A 167 -38.67 -32.15 -8.86
CA ALA A 167 -37.96 -32.01 -7.59
C ALA A 167 -38.20 -30.60 -6.98
N PRO A 168 -38.31 -30.47 -5.65
CA PRO A 168 -38.59 -29.18 -5.02
C PRO A 168 -37.49 -28.15 -5.25
N GLU A 169 -37.86 -26.86 -5.17
CA GLU A 169 -36.92 -25.76 -5.31
C GLU A 169 -35.90 -25.68 -4.16
N LEU A 170 -34.77 -25.01 -4.42
CA LEU A 170 -33.74 -24.74 -3.43
C LEU A 170 -33.88 -23.31 -2.89
N ASP A 171 -33.86 -23.17 -1.56
CA ASP A 171 -33.55 -21.90 -0.90
C ASP A 171 -32.07 -21.83 -0.57
N TYR A 172 -31.43 -20.72 -0.92
CA TYR A 172 -30.11 -20.40 -0.38
C TYR A 172 -30.26 -19.87 1.04
N ILE A 173 -29.64 -20.57 1.99
CA ILE A 173 -29.72 -20.24 3.41
C ILE A 173 -28.55 -19.35 3.80
N GLY A 174 -27.34 -19.76 3.44
CA GLY A 174 -26.17 -18.98 3.76
C GLY A 174 -24.84 -19.63 3.41
N CYS A 175 -23.78 -19.13 4.01
CA CYS A 175 -22.41 -19.54 3.74
C CYS A 175 -21.63 -19.71 5.04
N GLY A 176 -20.96 -20.85 5.16
CA GLY A 176 -20.03 -21.16 6.25
C GLY A 176 -18.61 -21.42 5.72
N LYS A 177 -17.76 -21.95 6.60
CA LYS A 177 -16.42 -22.44 6.25
C LYS A 177 -16.23 -23.91 6.66
N THR A 178 -15.32 -24.61 5.98
CA THR A 178 -14.89 -25.95 6.39
C THR A 178 -13.94 -25.88 7.58
N LYS A 179 -13.65 -26.99 8.27
CA LYS A 179 -12.44 -27.07 9.10
C LYS A 179 -11.16 -26.86 8.25
N LYS A 180 -10.03 -26.49 8.89
CA LYS A 180 -8.72 -26.35 8.20
C LYS A 180 -8.38 -27.63 7.43
N ASN A 181 -7.97 -27.48 6.18
CA ASN A 181 -7.40 -28.59 5.41
C ASN A 181 -5.94 -28.87 5.82
N GLU A 182 -5.31 -29.86 5.18
CA GLU A 182 -3.91 -30.24 5.42
C GLU A 182 -2.90 -29.10 5.14
N GLU A 183 -3.28 -28.10 4.33
CA GLU A 183 -2.50 -26.88 4.07
C GLU A 183 -2.81 -25.72 5.06
N GLY A 184 -3.64 -25.96 6.07
CA GLY A 184 -4.04 -24.95 7.05
C GLY A 184 -5.07 -23.91 6.57
N LYS A 185 -5.68 -24.11 5.39
CA LYS A 185 -6.66 -23.20 4.77
C LYS A 185 -8.10 -23.64 5.00
N TYR A 186 -8.97 -22.64 5.17
CA TYR A 186 -10.42 -22.77 5.18
C TYR A 186 -10.98 -22.63 3.77
N HIS A 187 -12.11 -23.27 3.46
CA HIS A 187 -12.84 -23.11 2.21
C HIS A 187 -14.31 -22.76 2.47
N TYR A 188 -14.95 -22.08 1.52
CA TYR A 188 -16.38 -21.77 1.64
C TYR A 188 -17.27 -23.00 1.53
N VAL A 189 -18.37 -22.96 2.28
CA VAL A 189 -19.46 -23.93 2.27
C VAL A 189 -20.74 -23.18 1.96
N LEU A 190 -21.37 -23.46 0.83
CA LEU A 190 -22.69 -22.91 0.49
C LEU A 190 -23.78 -23.81 1.06
N VAL A 191 -24.78 -23.23 1.71
CA VAL A 191 -25.83 -23.97 2.44
C VAL A 191 -27.18 -23.73 1.77
N PHE A 192 -27.87 -24.81 1.46
CA PHE A 192 -29.19 -24.80 0.81
C PHE A 192 -30.20 -25.60 1.61
N LYS A 193 -31.46 -25.18 1.56
CA LYS A 193 -32.60 -25.96 2.04
C LYS A 193 -33.45 -26.38 0.85
N VAL A 194 -33.76 -27.67 0.75
CA VAL A 194 -34.74 -28.16 -0.22
C VAL A 194 -36.13 -27.84 0.31
N LYS A 195 -36.89 -27.00 -0.41
CA LYS A 195 -38.24 -26.57 -0.02
C LYS A 195 -39.21 -27.73 -0.01
N ASP A 196 -40.31 -27.55 0.73
CA ASP A 196 -41.55 -28.30 0.56
C ASP A 196 -41.41 -29.83 0.50
N MET A 197 -40.36 -30.41 1.09
CA MET A 197 -40.17 -31.86 1.23
C MET A 197 -41.30 -32.41 2.12
N PRO A 198 -42.36 -33.00 1.56
CA PRO A 198 -43.57 -33.26 2.32
C PRO A 198 -43.38 -34.54 3.13
N GLY A 199 -43.77 -34.50 4.40
CA GLY A 199 -44.06 -35.68 5.20
C GLY A 199 -45.56 -35.93 5.13
N TYR A 200 -46.03 -36.67 4.12
CA TYR A 200 -47.44 -37.07 4.09
C TYR A 200 -47.53 -38.50 4.60
N ASN A 201 -48.05 -38.67 5.81
CA ASN A 201 -48.44 -40.00 6.28
C ASN A 201 -49.58 -40.50 5.39
N VAL A 202 -49.25 -41.28 4.36
CA VAL A 202 -50.26 -42.03 3.62
C VAL A 202 -50.80 -43.05 4.61
N GLU A 203 -52.11 -43.04 4.89
CA GLU A 203 -52.74 -44.09 5.69
C GLU A 203 -52.29 -45.44 5.13
N SER A 204 -51.60 -46.21 5.97
CA SER A 204 -51.11 -47.54 5.62
C SER A 204 -52.31 -48.45 5.38
N GLY A 205 -52.81 -48.47 4.16
CA GLY A 205 -53.65 -49.56 3.69
C GLY A 205 -52.83 -50.83 3.78
N ASN A 206 -53.18 -51.73 4.70
CA ASN A 206 -52.56 -53.04 4.87
C ASN A 206 -52.48 -53.78 3.52
N LEU A 207 -51.32 -53.71 2.86
CA LEU A 207 -50.94 -54.58 1.76
C LEU A 207 -49.81 -55.48 2.26
N PRO A 208 -49.91 -56.81 2.10
CA PRO A 208 -48.82 -57.72 2.42
C PRO A 208 -47.74 -57.59 1.32
N GLY A 209 -46.66 -56.87 1.63
CA GLY A 209 -45.51 -56.73 0.73
C GLY A 209 -44.96 -55.30 0.64
N THR A 210 -44.18 -54.92 1.65
CA THR A 210 -43.02 -54.01 1.63
C THR A 210 -42.97 -52.86 0.60
N PHE A 211 -43.89 -51.91 0.65
CA PHE A 211 -43.67 -50.59 0.05
C PHE A 211 -44.26 -49.48 0.94
N LYS A 212 -43.42 -48.90 1.81
CA LYS A 212 -43.73 -47.73 2.63
C LYS A 212 -43.37 -46.45 1.86
N TYR A 213 -44.25 -46.01 0.95
CA TYR A 213 -44.10 -44.71 0.30
C TYR A 213 -44.85 -43.65 1.13
N GLU A 214 -44.15 -43.02 2.07
CA GLU A 214 -44.68 -42.03 3.02
C GLU A 214 -44.33 -40.57 2.62
N ARG A 215 -43.74 -40.31 1.43
CA ARG A 215 -43.36 -38.94 0.98
C ARG A 215 -43.45 -38.77 -0.55
N LEU A 216 -43.78 -37.55 -1.00
CA LEU A 216 -44.04 -37.20 -2.42
C LEU A 216 -42.80 -37.16 -3.32
N HIS A 217 -41.62 -36.89 -2.74
CA HIS A 217 -40.39 -36.60 -3.49
C HIS A 217 -39.26 -37.55 -3.12
N GLN A 218 -39.57 -38.84 -2.90
CA GLN A 218 -38.56 -39.86 -2.54
C GLN A 218 -37.51 -40.11 -3.63
N ASP A 219 -37.77 -39.63 -4.83
CA ASP A 219 -36.99 -39.75 -6.05
C ASP A 219 -35.98 -38.62 -6.27
N VAL A 220 -35.88 -37.63 -5.38
CA VAL A 220 -34.79 -36.62 -5.41
C VAL A 220 -33.45 -37.34 -5.36
N HIS A 221 -32.60 -37.13 -6.39
CA HIS A 221 -31.40 -37.96 -6.56
C HIS A 221 -30.15 -37.21 -7.02
N TYR A 222 -30.28 -36.09 -7.72
CA TYR A 222 -29.14 -35.37 -8.28
C TYR A 222 -29.07 -33.91 -7.85
N LEU A 223 -27.86 -33.46 -7.54
CA LEU A 223 -27.50 -32.05 -7.43
C LEU A 223 -26.52 -31.72 -8.55
N PHE A 224 -26.84 -30.73 -9.37
CA PHE A 224 -25.96 -30.22 -10.41
C PHE A 224 -25.29 -28.93 -9.93
N VAL A 225 -23.97 -28.83 -10.11
CA VAL A 225 -23.16 -27.63 -9.84
C VAL A 225 -22.35 -27.30 -11.09
N ASP A 226 -22.61 -26.16 -11.73
CA ASP A 226 -22.04 -25.78 -13.04
C ASP A 226 -22.13 -26.92 -14.07
N HIS A 227 -23.31 -27.56 -14.15
CA HIS A 227 -23.60 -28.73 -14.99
C HIS A 227 -22.91 -30.04 -14.56
N THR A 228 -22.09 -30.03 -13.52
CA THR A 228 -21.49 -31.25 -12.95
C THR A 228 -22.49 -31.96 -12.05
N ARG A 229 -22.81 -33.21 -12.37
CA ARG A 229 -23.77 -34.04 -11.63
C ARG A 229 -23.13 -34.63 -10.36
N MET A 230 -23.81 -34.44 -9.22
CA MET A 230 -23.53 -35.07 -7.93
C MET A 230 -24.74 -35.90 -7.49
N ILE A 231 -24.50 -36.99 -6.76
CA ILE A 231 -25.56 -37.85 -6.22
C ILE A 231 -25.93 -37.41 -4.80
N ILE A 232 -27.23 -37.23 -4.55
CA ILE A 232 -27.83 -37.00 -3.23
C ILE A 232 -28.85 -38.12 -2.97
N GLY A 233 -28.59 -39.00 -2.02
CA GLY A 233 -29.51 -40.08 -1.65
C GLY A 233 -30.32 -39.73 -0.40
N MET A 234 -31.46 -40.39 -0.19
CA MET A 234 -32.19 -40.32 1.08
C MET A 234 -31.56 -41.26 2.12
N ASN A 235 -31.69 -40.90 3.40
CA ASN A 235 -31.35 -41.79 4.51
C ASN A 235 -32.34 -42.95 4.62
N GLY A 236 -31.96 -44.02 5.32
CA GLY A 236 -32.72 -45.27 5.35
C GLY A 236 -34.12 -45.15 5.94
N ASP A 237 -34.38 -44.11 6.73
CA ASP A 237 -35.66 -43.76 7.35
C ASP A 237 -36.40 -42.63 6.60
N TYR A 238 -35.86 -42.14 5.47
CA TYR A 238 -36.47 -41.10 4.62
C TYR A 238 -36.83 -39.82 5.38
N THR A 239 -36.07 -39.47 6.41
CA THR A 239 -36.25 -38.24 7.20
C THR A 239 -35.33 -37.11 6.77
N ASP A 240 -34.28 -37.43 6.01
CA ASP A 240 -33.27 -36.51 5.49
C ASP A 240 -32.45 -37.14 4.34
N PHE A 241 -31.44 -36.44 3.84
CA PHE A 241 -30.45 -37.00 2.91
C PHE A 241 -29.40 -37.88 3.63
N ALA A 242 -29.03 -39.01 3.02
CA ALA A 242 -27.96 -39.88 3.50
C ALA A 242 -26.57 -39.25 3.25
N PRO A 243 -25.62 -39.36 4.20
CA PRO A 243 -24.20 -39.28 3.87
C PRO A 243 -23.75 -40.58 3.15
N PRO A 244 -22.80 -40.60 2.17
CA PRO A 244 -21.77 -39.60 1.85
C PRO A 244 -21.69 -39.20 0.35
N ILE A 245 -20.50 -38.78 -0.08
CA ILE A 245 -20.13 -37.67 -0.96
C ILE A 245 -19.54 -38.20 -2.28
N GLN A 246 -20.16 -38.00 -3.44
CA GLN A 246 -19.40 -38.10 -4.70
C GLN A 246 -18.56 -36.84 -4.89
N SER A 247 -17.25 -37.04 -5.00
CA SER A 247 -16.27 -35.98 -5.25
C SER A 247 -15.76 -36.06 -6.67
N ASN A 248 -15.94 -34.97 -7.41
CA ASN A 248 -15.05 -34.62 -8.49
C ASN A 248 -14.63 -33.16 -8.29
N SER A 249 -13.37 -32.85 -8.59
CA SER A 249 -12.91 -31.47 -8.79
C SER A 249 -13.17 -30.48 -7.64
N GLY A 250 -12.68 -30.77 -6.43
CA GLY A 250 -12.64 -29.81 -5.31
C GLY A 250 -13.99 -29.40 -4.69
N ILE A 251 -15.11 -29.62 -5.40
CA ILE A 251 -16.49 -29.44 -4.97
C ILE A 251 -16.97 -30.73 -4.31
N ARG A 252 -17.54 -30.64 -3.10
CA ARG A 252 -17.95 -31.81 -2.31
C ARG A 252 -19.15 -31.48 -1.43
N LEU A 253 -20.10 -32.39 -1.35
CA LEU A 253 -21.08 -32.38 -0.27
C LEU A 253 -20.37 -32.69 1.05
N ILE A 254 -20.79 -32.10 2.16
CA ILE A 254 -20.22 -32.38 3.48
C ILE A 254 -21.34 -32.48 4.52
N LYS A 255 -21.03 -33.06 5.69
CA LYS A 255 -21.94 -33.06 6.83
C LYS A 255 -21.90 -31.68 7.50
N HIS A 256 -23.01 -31.29 8.16
CA HIS A 256 -23.05 -30.10 9.01
C HIS A 256 -21.85 -30.02 9.98
N SER A 257 -21.51 -31.12 10.66
CA SER A 257 -20.39 -31.19 11.63
C SER A 257 -18.98 -30.94 11.06
N ALA A 258 -18.84 -30.86 9.74
CA ALA A 258 -17.60 -30.57 9.04
C ALA A 258 -17.48 -29.11 8.57
N ALA A 259 -18.53 -28.32 8.83
CA ALA A 259 -18.60 -26.90 8.58
C ALA A 259 -18.89 -26.12 9.87
N GLU A 260 -18.58 -24.83 9.84
CA GLU A 260 -18.80 -23.86 10.91
C GLU A 260 -19.23 -22.52 10.29
N ASP A 261 -19.85 -21.66 11.09
CA ASP A 261 -20.23 -20.30 10.67
C ASP A 261 -18.98 -19.45 10.34
N LEU A 262 -19.17 -18.40 9.55
CA LEU A 262 -18.14 -17.40 9.25
C LEU A 262 -18.02 -16.41 10.42
N ASP A 263 -16.78 -16.16 10.86
CA ASP A 263 -16.50 -15.14 11.88
C ASP A 263 -16.52 -13.73 11.27
N ASP A 264 -16.70 -12.69 12.08
CA ASP A 264 -16.70 -11.30 11.59
C ASP A 264 -15.38 -10.93 10.89
N GLU A 265 -14.26 -11.53 11.29
CA GLU A 265 -12.96 -11.35 10.66
C GLU A 265 -12.84 -12.03 9.28
N ASP A 266 -13.74 -12.96 8.95
CA ASP A 266 -13.75 -13.73 7.69
C ASP A 266 -14.53 -13.03 6.58
N ILE A 267 -15.33 -12.02 6.93
CA ILE A 267 -16.22 -11.30 6.03
C ILE A 267 -15.85 -9.81 6.03
N VAL A 268 -15.10 -9.38 5.02
CA VAL A 268 -14.85 -7.95 4.80
C VAL A 268 -15.93 -7.38 3.88
N ASN A 269 -16.87 -6.60 4.42
CA ASN A 269 -17.89 -5.82 3.70
C ASN A 269 -19.02 -6.60 2.98
N VAL A 270 -19.38 -7.81 3.40
CA VAL A 270 -20.58 -8.50 2.87
C VAL A 270 -21.74 -8.33 3.85
N LEU A 271 -22.75 -7.54 3.46
CA LEU A 271 -24.01 -7.42 4.19
C LEU A 271 -25.20 -7.79 3.28
N PRO A 272 -26.18 -8.54 3.81
CA PRO A 272 -26.20 -9.14 5.14
C PRO A 272 -25.29 -10.40 5.25
N LYS A 273 -24.73 -10.64 6.45
CA LYS A 273 -24.07 -11.90 6.80
C LYS A 273 -25.06 -13.04 6.46
N PRO A 274 -24.69 -14.02 5.63
CA PRO A 274 -25.60 -15.11 5.32
C PRO A 274 -25.85 -15.95 6.59
N ASP A 275 -27.11 -16.18 6.96
CA ASP A 275 -27.46 -16.94 8.17
C ASP A 275 -26.93 -18.39 8.06
N TYR A 276 -26.03 -18.79 8.96
CA TYR A 276 -25.60 -20.18 9.09
C TYR A 276 -26.42 -20.87 10.20
N PRO A 277 -27.00 -22.05 9.94
CA PRO A 277 -27.80 -22.74 10.97
C PRO A 277 -26.90 -23.29 12.09
N ASP A 278 -27.18 -22.91 13.35
CA ASP A 278 -26.41 -23.35 14.54
C ASP A 278 -26.41 -24.88 14.78
N SER A 279 -27.38 -25.58 14.20
CA SER A 279 -27.54 -27.03 14.32
C SER A 279 -28.00 -27.64 13.01
N HIS A 280 -27.71 -28.93 12.81
CA HIS A 280 -28.22 -29.69 11.68
C HIS A 280 -29.75 -29.60 11.58
N GLN A 281 -30.26 -29.25 10.40
CA GLN A 281 -31.68 -29.24 10.10
C GLN A 281 -31.95 -30.19 8.92
N ASN A 282 -33.10 -30.88 8.95
CA ASN A 282 -33.46 -31.82 7.89
C ASN A 282 -33.60 -31.11 6.54
N TRP A 283 -33.20 -31.79 5.48
CA TRP A 283 -33.26 -31.35 4.07
C TRP A 283 -32.27 -30.24 3.72
N PHE A 284 -31.22 -30.07 4.53
CA PHE A 284 -30.15 -29.13 4.25
C PHE A 284 -29.02 -29.79 3.47
N ILE A 285 -28.49 -29.06 2.49
CA ILE A 285 -27.36 -29.46 1.65
C ILE A 285 -26.20 -28.50 1.95
N TYR A 286 -25.08 -29.05 2.41
CA TYR A 286 -23.85 -28.31 2.67
C TYR A 286 -22.83 -28.62 1.56
N LEU A 287 -22.56 -27.63 0.71
CA LEU A 287 -21.72 -27.75 -0.47
C LEU A 287 -20.38 -27.03 -0.25
N LYS A 288 -19.31 -27.79 0.00
CA LYS A 288 -17.93 -27.27 -0.05
C LYS A 288 -17.56 -26.93 -1.49
N VAL A 289 -17.03 -25.73 -1.71
CA VAL A 289 -16.50 -25.28 -3.00
C VAL A 289 -14.98 -25.06 -2.94
N PRO A 290 -14.24 -25.15 -4.07
CA PRO A 290 -12.78 -24.98 -4.12
C PRO A 290 -12.34 -23.51 -4.08
N VAL A 291 -13.05 -22.66 -3.33
CA VAL A 291 -12.69 -21.26 -3.09
C VAL A 291 -12.17 -21.16 -1.66
N PRO A 292 -10.87 -20.82 -1.46
CA PRO A 292 -10.35 -20.61 -0.13
C PRO A 292 -11.02 -19.39 0.52
N LEU A 293 -11.15 -19.42 1.83
CA LEU A 293 -11.64 -18.29 2.62
C LEU A 293 -10.80 -17.04 2.31
N LYS A 294 -11.45 -15.88 2.17
CA LYS A 294 -10.83 -14.61 1.72
C LYS A 294 -10.27 -14.62 0.28
N GLY A 295 -10.59 -15.64 -0.52
CA GLY A 295 -10.25 -15.69 -1.94
C GLY A 295 -11.18 -14.86 -2.83
N ALA A 296 -10.89 -14.84 -4.14
CA ALA A 296 -11.73 -14.21 -5.15
C ALA A 296 -13.13 -14.86 -5.19
N SER A 297 -14.15 -14.02 -5.35
CA SER A 297 -15.54 -14.50 -5.42
C SER A 297 -15.76 -15.31 -6.70
N LYS A 298 -16.50 -16.42 -6.59
CA LYS A 298 -16.90 -17.25 -7.72
C LYS A 298 -18.39 -17.55 -7.67
N THR A 299 -19.05 -17.41 -8.81
CA THR A 299 -20.47 -17.75 -9.02
C THR A 299 -20.61 -19.19 -9.48
N TYR A 300 -21.56 -19.90 -8.87
CA TYR A 300 -21.93 -21.28 -9.18
C TYR A 300 -23.40 -21.34 -9.57
N GLN A 301 -23.72 -22.09 -10.62
CA GLN A 301 -25.09 -22.46 -10.99
C GLN A 301 -25.46 -23.79 -10.33
N ILE A 302 -26.56 -23.83 -9.58
CA ILE A 302 -26.96 -24.98 -8.77
C ILE A 302 -28.38 -25.39 -9.10
N GLN A 303 -28.62 -26.69 -9.31
CA GLN A 303 -29.94 -27.24 -9.66
C GLN A 303 -30.14 -28.61 -9.03
N ILE A 304 -31.32 -28.86 -8.46
CA ILE A 304 -31.70 -30.18 -7.93
C ILE A 304 -32.66 -30.89 -8.90
N LYS A 305 -32.47 -32.20 -9.07
CA LYS A 305 -33.29 -33.05 -9.95
C LYS A 305 -33.60 -34.40 -9.30
N ASP A 306 -34.69 -35.01 -9.74
CA ASP A 306 -35.04 -36.38 -9.43
C ASP A 306 -34.21 -37.40 -10.24
N GLU A 307 -34.36 -38.68 -9.92
CA GLU A 307 -33.70 -39.81 -10.58
C GLU A 307 -33.93 -39.86 -12.09
N ARG A 308 -35.07 -39.31 -12.56
CA ARG A 308 -35.46 -39.30 -13.98
C ARG A 308 -35.12 -38.01 -14.71
N GLY A 309 -34.47 -37.07 -14.04
CA GLY A 309 -33.95 -35.83 -14.61
C GLY A 309 -34.93 -34.68 -14.67
N LEU A 310 -36.12 -34.79 -14.07
CA LEU A 310 -37.03 -33.66 -13.90
C LEU A 310 -36.64 -32.93 -12.60
N GLY A 311 -36.66 -31.60 -12.60
CA GLY A 311 -36.17 -30.86 -11.44
C GLY A 311 -36.51 -29.39 -11.45
N ALA A 312 -36.11 -28.73 -10.37
CA ALA A 312 -36.37 -27.32 -10.14
C ALA A 312 -35.61 -26.42 -11.13
N SER A 313 -35.99 -25.15 -11.20
CA SER A 313 -35.20 -24.15 -11.92
C SER A 313 -33.80 -23.97 -11.27
N PRO A 314 -32.74 -23.75 -12.06
CA PRO A 314 -31.40 -23.50 -11.52
C PRO A 314 -31.34 -22.13 -10.81
N ILE A 315 -30.53 -22.05 -9.75
CA ILE A 315 -30.20 -20.81 -9.03
C ILE A 315 -28.71 -20.48 -9.21
N ASN A 316 -28.35 -19.20 -9.21
CA ASN A 316 -26.95 -18.76 -9.29
C ASN A 316 -26.53 -18.13 -7.96
N ILE A 317 -25.46 -18.64 -7.34
CA ILE A 317 -24.97 -18.19 -6.04
C ILE A 317 -23.48 -17.91 -6.11
N SER A 318 -23.06 -16.75 -5.59
CA SER A 318 -21.66 -16.37 -5.48
C SER A 318 -21.12 -16.60 -4.08
N THR A 319 -19.87 -17.03 -3.96
CA THR A 319 -19.16 -17.02 -2.67
C THR A 319 -18.94 -15.59 -2.19
N PRO A 320 -18.84 -15.34 -0.86
CA PRO A 320 -18.55 -14.02 -0.32
C PRO A 320 -17.33 -13.36 -0.98
N ALA A 321 -17.48 -12.09 -1.35
CA ALA A 321 -16.41 -11.32 -1.97
C ALA A 321 -15.57 -10.63 -0.90
N ASN A 322 -14.27 -10.90 -0.85
CA ASN A 322 -13.36 -10.22 0.06
C ASN A 322 -12.50 -9.22 -0.70
N SER A 323 -12.16 -8.11 -0.04
CA SER A 323 -11.22 -7.15 -0.60
C SER A 323 -9.78 -7.60 -0.35
N PRO A 324 -8.84 -7.31 -1.27
CA PRO A 324 -7.43 -7.67 -1.09
C PRO A 324 -6.84 -6.95 0.13
N SER A 325 -5.95 -7.63 0.86
CA SER A 325 -5.29 -7.04 2.03
C SER A 325 -4.21 -6.03 1.64
N VAL A 326 -3.84 -5.13 2.55
CA VAL A 326 -2.64 -4.30 2.40
C VAL A 326 -1.99 -4.04 3.74
N THR A 327 -0.68 -4.23 3.81
CA THR A 327 0.16 -3.92 4.97
C THR A 327 1.07 -2.75 4.63
N VAL A 328 1.17 -1.80 5.54
CA VAL A 328 2.07 -0.64 5.46
C VAL A 328 3.17 -0.81 6.51
N ASN A 329 4.42 -0.71 6.06
CA ASN A 329 5.61 -0.75 6.89
C ASN A 329 6.47 0.50 6.65
N LEU A 330 7.11 1.01 7.69
CA LEU A 330 8.09 2.10 7.57
C LEU A 330 9.45 1.54 7.15
N ASP A 331 10.09 2.17 6.17
CA ASP A 331 11.52 1.98 5.92
C ASP A 331 12.32 2.65 7.04
N THR A 332 12.83 1.85 7.97
CA THR A 332 13.58 2.31 9.15
C THR A 332 14.88 3.04 8.81
N SER A 333 15.34 2.98 7.56
CA SER A 333 16.46 3.82 7.11
C SER A 333 16.07 5.30 6.97
N THR A 334 14.77 5.61 6.87
CA THR A 334 14.24 6.96 6.62
C THR A 334 13.54 7.59 7.82
N GLY A 335 13.21 6.82 8.86
CA GLY A 335 12.58 7.35 10.06
C GLY A 335 12.25 6.28 11.10
N THR A 336 11.58 6.71 12.17
CA THR A 336 11.10 5.84 13.25
C THR A 336 9.67 6.20 13.65
N THR A 337 8.93 5.23 14.17
CA THR A 337 7.57 5.43 14.71
C THR A 337 7.29 4.40 15.80
N SER A 338 6.48 4.78 16.78
CA SER A 338 5.90 3.87 17.78
C SER A 338 4.47 3.45 17.42
N ALA A 339 3.88 4.05 16.39
CA ALA A 339 2.51 3.77 15.98
C ALA A 339 2.45 2.50 15.11
N ASN A 340 1.38 1.72 15.27
CA ASN A 340 1.04 0.69 14.29
C ASN A 340 0.43 1.37 13.05
N LEU A 341 1.22 1.47 11.98
CA LEU A 341 0.83 2.14 10.73
C LEU A 341 -0.34 1.47 10.01
N ASN A 342 -0.76 0.27 10.44
CA ASN A 342 -1.90 -0.43 9.88
C ASN A 342 -3.22 -0.08 10.58
N ASN A 343 -3.20 0.60 11.71
CA ASN A 343 -4.42 1.05 12.38
C ASN A 343 -5.04 2.25 11.66
N THR A 344 -6.37 2.32 11.66
CA THR A 344 -7.09 3.50 11.20
C THR A 344 -6.84 4.68 12.12
N ASN A 345 -6.92 5.89 11.57
CA ASN A 345 -6.73 7.13 12.33
C ASN A 345 -7.49 8.29 11.66
N SER A 346 -7.24 9.53 12.12
CA SER A 346 -7.91 10.72 11.60
C SER A 346 -6.94 11.88 11.42
N ALA A 347 -7.35 12.90 10.68
CA ALA A 347 -6.57 14.13 10.52
C ALA A 347 -6.26 14.84 11.87
N ALA A 348 -7.11 14.65 12.88
CA ALA A 348 -6.91 15.22 14.22
C ALA A 348 -5.93 14.41 15.08
N SER A 349 -5.70 13.13 14.74
CA SER A 349 -4.79 12.24 15.47
C SER A 349 -4.01 11.36 14.46
N PRO A 350 -3.09 11.95 13.69
CA PRO A 350 -2.31 11.24 12.69
C PRO A 350 -1.23 10.35 13.32
N HIS A 351 -0.75 9.35 12.59
CA HIS A 351 0.41 8.55 12.99
C HIS A 351 1.67 9.40 12.87
N GLU A 352 2.38 9.60 13.98
CA GLU A 352 3.62 10.38 13.99
C GLU A 352 4.79 9.54 13.51
N ILE A 353 5.56 10.08 12.56
CA ILE A 353 6.81 9.49 12.07
C ILE A 353 7.91 10.53 12.25
N ASN A 354 8.92 10.17 13.04
CA ASN A 354 10.13 10.97 13.21
C ASN A 354 11.08 10.66 12.06
N ALA A 355 11.26 11.61 11.15
CA ALA A 355 12.18 11.50 10.04
C ALA A 355 13.62 11.41 10.56
N LYS A 356 14.41 10.54 9.94
CA LYS A 356 15.83 10.44 10.26
C LYS A 356 16.58 11.66 9.74
N GLU A 357 17.55 12.14 10.51
CA GLU A 357 18.41 13.26 10.13
C GLU A 357 18.97 13.11 8.69
N GLY A 358 18.87 14.18 7.89
CA GLY A 358 19.35 14.21 6.50
C GLY A 358 18.42 13.57 5.46
N THR A 359 17.28 13.02 5.88
CA THR A 359 16.31 12.40 4.97
C THR A 359 15.38 13.44 4.34
N ASN A 360 15.24 13.40 3.01
CA ASN A 360 14.31 14.28 2.29
C ASN A 360 12.89 13.70 2.17
N ASN A 361 12.74 12.37 2.24
CA ASN A 361 11.46 11.69 2.18
C ASN A 361 11.44 10.49 3.14
N VAL A 362 10.41 10.41 3.98
CA VAL A 362 10.04 9.18 4.68
C VAL A 362 9.46 8.20 3.68
N LYS A 363 9.91 6.94 3.71
CA LYS A 363 9.43 5.90 2.79
C LYS A 363 8.53 4.91 3.52
N LEU A 364 7.35 4.68 2.97
CA LEU A 364 6.43 3.64 3.41
C LEU A 364 6.40 2.53 2.36
N ASN A 365 6.67 1.30 2.77
CA ASN A 365 6.63 0.11 1.94
C ASN A 365 5.27 -0.57 2.11
N LEU A 366 4.55 -0.71 1.01
CA LEU A 366 3.25 -1.37 0.96
C LEU A 366 3.42 -2.76 0.37
N SER A 367 2.72 -3.73 0.94
CA SER A 367 2.67 -5.11 0.43
C SER A 367 1.29 -5.71 0.61
N THR A 368 0.93 -6.61 -0.27
CA THR A 368 -0.29 -7.42 -0.18
C THR A 368 0.08 -8.90 -0.23
N SER A 369 -0.63 -9.73 0.56
CA SER A 369 -0.51 -11.18 0.44
C SER A 369 -1.38 -11.76 -0.67
N THR A 370 -2.13 -10.92 -1.41
CA THR A 370 -2.98 -11.32 -2.54
C THR A 370 -2.15 -11.28 -3.83
N PRO A 371 -1.72 -12.42 -4.38
CA PRO A 371 -0.83 -12.43 -5.55
C PRO A 371 -1.51 -11.81 -6.78
N GLY A 372 -0.77 -10.97 -7.50
CA GLY A 372 -1.26 -10.26 -8.68
C GLY A 372 -2.14 -9.05 -8.38
N ALA A 373 -2.34 -8.68 -7.10
CA ALA A 373 -3.10 -7.49 -6.75
C ALA A 373 -2.34 -6.21 -7.08
N TYR A 374 -3.05 -5.22 -7.60
CA TYR A 374 -2.50 -3.93 -7.98
C TYR A 374 -2.72 -2.90 -6.87
N ILE A 375 -1.65 -2.24 -6.43
CA ILE A 375 -1.68 -1.22 -5.38
C ILE A 375 -1.54 0.16 -6.02
N ASN A 376 -2.57 1.00 -5.86
CA ASN A 376 -2.58 2.41 -6.22
C ASN A 376 -2.48 3.30 -4.98
N CYS A 377 -1.59 4.28 -5.01
CA CYS A 377 -1.36 5.19 -3.88
C CYS A 377 -1.48 6.65 -4.29
N TYR A 378 -2.21 7.41 -3.48
CA TYR A 378 -2.37 8.84 -3.66
C TYR A 378 -2.07 9.59 -2.36
N ILE A 379 -1.38 10.73 -2.49
CA ILE A 379 -1.04 11.58 -1.35
C ILE A 379 -1.67 12.97 -1.49
N LYS A 380 -2.13 13.53 -0.37
CA LYS A 380 -2.58 14.92 -0.24
C LYS A 380 -1.89 15.57 0.97
N LYS A 381 -1.57 16.86 0.87
CA LYS A 381 -0.88 17.63 1.92
C LYS A 381 -1.81 18.66 2.58
N GLY A 382 -1.69 18.84 3.90
CA GLY A 382 -2.33 19.92 4.66
C GLY A 382 -3.73 19.63 5.22
N ILE A 383 -4.29 20.59 5.95
CA ILE A 383 -5.64 20.55 6.55
C ILE A 383 -6.57 21.35 5.63
N GLY A 384 -7.51 20.68 4.93
CA GLY A 384 -8.37 21.30 3.90
C GLY A 384 -7.77 21.16 2.49
N PHE A 385 -8.24 20.14 1.76
CA PHE A 385 -7.50 19.46 0.69
C PHE A 385 -7.46 20.19 -0.67
N SER A 386 -6.27 20.32 -1.27
CA SER A 386 -6.09 20.64 -2.69
C SER A 386 -4.99 19.78 -3.34
N ASN A 387 -5.45 18.91 -4.25
CA ASN A 387 -4.75 18.02 -5.19
C ASN A 387 -4.11 16.70 -4.67
N LEU A 388 -4.57 15.59 -5.28
CA LEU A 388 -3.98 14.25 -5.19
C LEU A 388 -2.75 14.21 -6.10
N VAL A 389 -1.58 13.86 -5.55
CA VAL A 389 -0.40 13.50 -6.36
C VAL A 389 -0.30 11.98 -6.42
N SER A 390 -0.19 11.43 -7.62
CA SER A 390 0.07 10.00 -7.83
C SER A 390 1.46 9.63 -7.30
N ASN A 391 1.55 8.63 -6.43
CA ASN A 391 2.81 7.98 -6.04
C ASN A 391 3.03 6.71 -6.90
N PRO A 392 4.21 6.06 -6.86
CA PRO A 392 4.44 4.81 -7.59
C PRO A 392 3.42 3.73 -7.23
N SER A 393 2.74 3.21 -8.24
CA SER A 393 1.85 2.04 -8.17
C SER A 393 2.61 0.78 -8.60
N GLY A 394 2.20 -0.39 -8.10
CA GLY A 394 2.86 -1.65 -8.42
C GLY A 394 2.00 -2.90 -8.20
N ILE A 395 2.49 -4.02 -8.75
CA ILE A 395 1.93 -5.36 -8.54
C ILE A 395 2.55 -5.93 -7.28
N ASP A 396 1.74 -6.46 -6.37
CA ASP A 396 2.08 -7.04 -5.06
C ASP A 396 2.70 -6.07 -4.03
N ASN A 397 3.41 -5.04 -4.48
CA ASN A 397 4.09 -4.07 -3.64
C ASN A 397 4.11 -2.66 -4.27
N ALA A 398 4.24 -1.65 -3.42
CA ALA A 398 4.40 -0.25 -3.82
C ALA A 398 5.20 0.51 -2.75
N THR A 399 5.72 1.69 -3.10
CA THR A 399 6.42 2.58 -2.16
C THR A 399 5.79 3.96 -2.19
N VAL A 400 5.46 4.48 -1.01
CA VAL A 400 4.95 5.84 -0.81
C VAL A 400 6.06 6.70 -0.23
N PHE A 401 6.35 7.82 -0.89
CA PHE A 401 7.27 8.84 -0.42
C PHE A 401 6.48 9.99 0.24
N LEU A 402 6.78 10.27 1.51
CA LEU A 402 6.26 11.41 2.26
C LEU A 402 7.40 12.43 2.43
N PRO A 403 7.33 13.60 1.77
CA PRO A 403 8.36 14.62 1.88
C PRO A 403 8.58 15.08 3.33
N VAL A 404 9.82 15.43 3.66
CA VAL A 404 10.17 16.07 4.93
C VAL A 404 10.17 17.58 4.71
N GLU A 405 9.27 18.28 5.40
CA GLU A 405 9.08 19.72 5.21
C GLU A 405 8.99 20.48 6.53
N GLY A 406 9.93 21.40 6.75
CA GLY A 406 10.01 22.18 7.97
C GLY A 406 10.17 21.29 9.21
N SER A 407 9.59 21.71 10.34
CA SER A 407 9.58 20.93 11.58
C SER A 407 8.53 19.83 11.59
N SER A 408 7.41 20.03 10.88
CA SER A 408 6.41 18.99 10.71
C SER A 408 5.46 19.25 9.54
N ALA A 409 5.01 18.19 8.88
CA ALA A 409 3.97 18.22 7.87
C ALA A 409 2.98 17.06 8.03
N ILE A 410 1.71 17.30 7.67
CA ILE A 410 0.64 16.30 7.73
C ILE A 410 0.26 15.89 6.30
N TYR A 411 0.16 14.57 6.09
CA TYR A 411 -0.19 13.92 4.83
C TYR A 411 -1.40 13.01 5.02
N GLN A 412 -2.32 13.04 4.07
CA GLN A 412 -3.34 11.99 3.89
C GLN A 412 -2.87 11.07 2.78
N VAL A 413 -2.84 9.76 3.06
CA VAL A 413 -2.48 8.71 2.10
C VAL A 413 -3.71 7.85 1.86
N GLU A 414 -4.14 7.79 0.61
CA GLU A 414 -5.21 6.91 0.14
C GLU A 414 -4.59 5.75 -0.63
N ILE A 415 -4.84 4.54 -0.16
CA ILE A 415 -4.31 3.29 -0.70
C ILE A 415 -5.49 2.52 -1.26
N ARG A 416 -5.48 2.27 -2.56
CA ARG A 416 -6.48 1.45 -3.25
C ARG A 416 -5.82 0.17 -3.73
N VAL A 417 -6.36 -0.99 -3.34
CA VAL A 417 -5.85 -2.29 -3.76
C VAL A 417 -6.95 -3.03 -4.49
N SER A 418 -6.66 -3.46 -5.72
CA SER A 418 -7.59 -4.18 -6.58
C SER A 418 -7.01 -5.50 -7.04
N ALA A 419 -7.86 -6.50 -7.19
CA ALA A 419 -7.53 -7.82 -7.73
C ALA A 419 -8.73 -8.36 -8.50
N GLU A 420 -8.49 -9.18 -9.52
CA GLU A 420 -9.58 -9.76 -10.32
C GLU A 420 -10.51 -10.61 -9.45
N GLY A 421 -11.84 -10.41 -9.59
CA GLY A 421 -12.85 -11.12 -8.79
C GLY A 421 -12.91 -10.70 -7.31
N MET A 422 -12.26 -9.60 -6.93
CA MET A 422 -12.29 -9.03 -5.58
C MET A 422 -12.73 -7.55 -5.60
N PRO A 423 -13.63 -7.11 -4.70
CA PRO A 423 -13.94 -5.70 -4.53
C PRO A 423 -12.71 -4.91 -4.09
N GLU A 424 -12.53 -3.70 -4.63
CA GLU A 424 -11.39 -2.83 -4.28
C GLU A 424 -11.35 -2.53 -2.77
N ASN A 425 -10.18 -2.67 -2.16
CA ASN A 425 -9.92 -2.22 -0.80
C ASN A 425 -9.42 -0.77 -0.84
N THR A 426 -10.15 0.18 -0.22
CA THR A 426 -9.66 1.55 -0.05
C THR A 426 -9.36 1.84 1.41
N LYS A 427 -8.13 2.22 1.72
CA LYS A 427 -7.67 2.61 3.06
C LYS A 427 -7.16 4.04 3.04
N ILE A 428 -7.64 4.87 3.98
CA ILE A 428 -7.18 6.24 4.17
C ILE A 428 -6.46 6.33 5.52
N ILE A 429 -5.21 6.78 5.51
CA ILE A 429 -4.37 6.93 6.70
C ILE A 429 -3.73 8.32 6.71
N TYR A 430 -3.68 8.94 7.87
CA TYR A 430 -3.05 10.24 8.09
C TYR A 430 -1.68 10.06 8.76
N TYR A 431 -0.66 10.74 8.24
CA TYR A 431 0.70 10.72 8.80
C TYR A 431 1.15 12.13 9.14
N LYS A 432 1.79 12.29 10.29
CA LYS A 432 2.51 13.51 10.67
C LYS A 432 3.98 13.21 10.64
N VAL A 433 4.67 13.72 9.62
CA VAL A 433 6.13 13.61 9.53
C VAL A 433 6.73 14.76 10.34
N VAL A 434 7.55 14.43 11.32
CA VAL A 434 8.27 15.38 12.18
C VAL A 434 9.75 15.28 11.88
N SER A 435 10.45 16.41 11.85
CA SER A 435 11.90 16.46 11.66
C SER A 435 12.54 17.50 12.55
N ASP A 436 13.69 17.15 13.10
CA ASP A 436 14.56 18.08 13.84
C ASP A 436 15.61 18.74 12.94
N SER A 437 15.61 18.40 11.64
CA SER A 437 16.57 18.94 10.69
C SER A 437 15.95 19.28 9.33
N VAL A 438 16.57 20.21 8.62
CA VAL A 438 16.29 20.47 7.20
C VAL A 438 17.59 20.52 6.43
N THR A 439 17.61 19.92 5.24
CA THR A 439 18.77 19.95 4.35
C THR A 439 18.62 21.06 3.32
N ILE A 440 19.67 21.85 3.13
CA ILE A 440 19.77 22.85 2.06
C ILE A 440 20.99 22.50 1.21
N SER A 441 20.74 22.28 -0.08
CA SER A 441 21.74 21.84 -1.05
C SER A 441 22.20 22.99 -1.93
N SER A 442 23.44 22.94 -2.42
CA SER A 442 23.94 23.83 -3.48
C SER A 442 23.13 23.71 -4.78
N THR A 443 22.40 22.61 -4.97
CA THR A 443 21.51 22.40 -6.12
C THR A 443 20.12 23.01 -5.94
N ASP A 444 19.81 23.54 -4.76
CA ASP A 444 18.54 24.23 -4.53
C ASP A 444 18.49 25.56 -5.27
N GLY A 445 17.39 25.80 -6.00
CA GLY A 445 17.07 27.14 -6.49
C GLY A 445 17.03 28.15 -5.33
N ASN A 446 17.78 29.24 -5.45
CA ASN A 446 17.94 30.27 -4.42
C ASN A 446 18.36 29.74 -3.03
N ALA A 447 19.29 28.78 -2.99
CA ALA A 447 19.76 28.13 -1.76
C ALA A 447 20.16 29.10 -0.63
N TRP A 448 20.86 30.20 -0.94
CA TRP A 448 21.23 31.22 0.05
C TRP A 448 19.99 31.88 0.69
N THR A 449 19.01 32.25 -0.11
CA THR A 449 17.74 32.84 0.36
C THR A 449 16.95 31.84 1.20
N LYS A 450 16.94 30.56 0.82
CA LYS A 450 16.32 29.49 1.63
C LYS A 450 16.99 29.38 3.00
N LEU A 451 18.33 29.34 3.04
CA LEU A 451 19.10 29.29 4.28
C LEU A 451 18.83 30.50 5.16
N LYS A 452 18.89 31.70 4.58
CA LYS A 452 18.59 32.96 5.26
C LYS A 452 17.18 32.97 5.85
N THR A 453 16.20 32.53 5.07
CA THR A 453 14.79 32.48 5.49
C THR A 453 14.60 31.50 6.64
N GLU A 454 15.16 30.30 6.55
CA GLU A 454 15.01 29.28 7.58
C GLU A 454 15.73 29.66 8.87
N ALA A 455 16.98 30.12 8.80
CA ALA A 455 17.76 30.52 9.97
C ALA A 455 17.15 31.75 10.69
N GLY A 456 16.46 32.62 9.94
CA GLY A 456 15.80 33.82 10.48
C GLY A 456 14.50 33.56 11.23
N LYS A 457 13.92 32.36 11.16
CA LYS A 457 12.67 32.07 11.89
C LYS A 457 12.88 32.06 13.39
N SER A 458 11.94 32.66 14.13
CA SER A 458 11.86 32.60 15.59
C SER A 458 11.50 31.21 16.12
N SER A 459 10.83 30.39 15.30
CA SER A 459 10.48 29.00 15.57
C SER A 459 10.64 28.17 14.29
N GLY A 460 11.39 27.08 14.36
CA GLY A 460 11.74 26.21 13.23
C GLY A 460 12.60 25.04 13.69
N VAL A 461 13.11 24.23 12.77
CA VAL A 461 13.96 23.08 13.11
C VAL A 461 15.23 23.51 13.86
N PRO A 462 15.71 22.79 14.87
CA PRO A 462 16.92 23.16 15.60
C PRO A 462 18.20 23.02 14.76
N THR A 463 18.17 22.23 13.68
CA THR A 463 19.35 21.92 12.86
C THR A 463 19.12 22.19 11.37
N ILE A 464 20.09 22.83 10.71
CA ILE A 464 20.17 22.94 9.25
C ILE A 464 21.41 22.17 8.77
N LEU A 465 21.21 21.29 7.79
CA LEU A 465 22.27 20.52 7.16
C LEU A 465 22.64 21.17 5.83
N ILE A 466 23.93 21.41 5.61
CA ILE A 466 24.45 22.01 4.37
C ILE A 466 25.10 20.94 3.51
N SER A 467 24.70 20.86 2.25
CA SER A 467 25.30 19.97 1.25
C SER A 467 25.83 20.76 0.06
N GLY A 468 27.14 20.73 -0.16
CA GLY A 468 27.84 21.44 -1.23
C GLY A 468 28.25 22.87 -0.86
N GLU A 469 28.56 23.67 -1.88
CA GLU A 469 28.86 25.10 -1.75
C GLU A 469 27.63 25.94 -2.06
N ILE A 470 27.07 26.60 -1.05
CA ILE A 470 25.99 27.58 -1.21
C ILE A 470 26.65 28.95 -1.40
N ALA A 471 26.59 29.44 -2.64
CA ALA A 471 27.17 30.72 -3.03
C ALA A 471 26.09 31.82 -3.14
N ALA A 472 26.37 33.00 -2.58
CA ALA A 472 25.54 34.18 -2.75
C ALA A 472 25.60 34.70 -4.19
N ALA A 473 24.49 35.18 -4.71
CA ALA A 473 24.39 35.74 -6.07
C ALA A 473 23.49 36.98 -6.07
N SER A 474 23.42 37.71 -7.20
CA SER A 474 22.51 38.86 -7.33
C SER A 474 21.06 38.46 -7.00
N GLY A 475 20.41 39.18 -6.08
CA GLY A 475 19.07 38.86 -5.57
C GLY A 475 18.96 37.63 -4.64
N ASN A 476 20.01 36.82 -4.52
CA ASN A 476 20.09 35.63 -3.66
C ASN A 476 21.30 35.76 -2.71
N ASN A 477 21.30 36.80 -1.88
CA ASN A 477 22.40 37.17 -1.00
C ASN A 477 21.91 37.85 0.29
N GLY A 478 22.85 38.36 1.08
CA GLY A 478 22.60 39.18 2.25
C GLY A 478 22.83 38.42 3.55
N GLU A 479 22.95 39.18 4.63
CA GLU A 479 23.25 38.67 5.97
C GLU A 479 22.17 37.70 6.49
N ILE A 480 22.62 36.59 7.09
CA ILE A 480 21.80 35.58 7.73
C ILE A 480 21.70 35.91 9.22
N SER A 481 20.55 36.48 9.61
CA SER A 481 20.24 36.74 11.01
C SER A 481 19.74 35.47 11.69
N ILE A 482 20.26 35.17 12.88
CA ILE A 482 19.87 33.98 13.64
C ILE A 482 18.65 34.29 14.52
N GLY A 483 17.49 33.68 14.21
CA GLY A 483 16.23 33.93 14.90
C GLY A 483 16.01 33.07 16.16
N ARG A 484 16.72 31.94 16.26
CA ARG A 484 16.60 30.93 17.33
C ARG A 484 17.96 30.29 17.62
N ASN A 485 18.06 29.51 18.71
CA ASN A 485 19.23 28.66 18.89
C ASN A 485 19.27 27.64 17.74
N LEU A 486 20.38 27.62 17.01
CA LEU A 486 20.44 26.95 15.71
C LEU A 486 21.80 26.26 15.54
N THR A 487 21.76 25.01 15.11
CA THR A 487 22.94 24.29 14.62
C THR A 487 22.94 24.31 13.09
N ILE A 488 24.08 24.67 12.49
CA ILE A 488 24.33 24.52 11.07
C ILE A 488 25.52 23.60 10.89
N LYS A 489 25.33 22.46 10.23
CA LYS A 489 26.38 21.43 10.10
C LYS A 489 26.43 20.76 8.74
N GLN A 490 27.53 20.08 8.47
CA GLN A 490 27.74 19.30 7.25
C GLN A 490 26.69 18.18 7.10
N ALA A 491 26.10 18.05 5.91
CA ALA A 491 25.23 16.92 5.56
C ALA A 491 26.08 15.70 5.14
N GLY A 492 26.17 14.68 6.00
CA GLY A 492 26.90 13.44 5.70
C GLY A 492 28.36 13.69 5.29
N PHE A 493 28.80 13.09 4.18
CA PHE A 493 30.18 13.21 3.65
C PHE A 493 30.35 14.35 2.63
N SER A 494 29.31 15.13 2.33
CA SER A 494 29.37 16.25 1.39
C SER A 494 30.29 17.37 1.89
N THR A 495 30.82 18.22 1.01
CA THR A 495 31.40 19.49 1.48
C THR A 495 30.28 20.39 2.04
N ALA A 496 30.61 21.31 2.93
CA ALA A 496 29.65 22.26 3.47
C ALA A 496 30.29 23.65 3.51
N VAL A 497 30.06 24.43 2.45
CA VAL A 497 30.68 25.74 2.26
C VAL A 497 29.60 26.81 2.10
N LEU A 498 29.72 27.90 2.84
CA LEU A 498 28.92 29.10 2.66
C LEU A 498 29.82 30.21 2.10
N ASN A 499 29.60 30.59 0.85
CA ASN A 499 30.40 31.58 0.15
C ASN A 499 29.57 32.84 -0.11
N ALA A 500 29.83 33.91 0.64
CA ALA A 500 29.12 35.18 0.49
C ALA A 500 29.51 35.98 -0.76
N ASN A 501 30.51 35.53 -1.53
CA ASN A 501 30.97 36.17 -2.76
C ASN A 501 31.27 37.67 -2.61
N ASN A 502 31.71 38.11 -1.43
CA ASN A 502 31.99 39.51 -1.10
C ASN A 502 30.75 40.43 -1.12
N LEU A 503 29.54 39.85 -1.10
CA LEU A 503 28.29 40.61 -1.21
C LEU A 503 27.72 41.03 0.14
N SER A 504 28.02 40.30 1.22
CA SER A 504 27.49 40.59 2.55
C SER A 504 28.26 39.91 3.67
N ARG A 505 27.98 40.32 4.91
CA ARG A 505 28.27 39.50 6.09
C ARG A 505 27.55 38.16 5.95
N ILE A 506 28.13 37.06 6.43
CA ILE A 506 27.46 35.75 6.39
C ILE A 506 26.44 35.66 7.52
N PHE A 507 26.87 35.76 8.78
CA PHE A 507 25.99 35.60 9.95
C PHE A 507 25.96 36.80 10.88
N LYS A 508 24.79 37.05 11.48
CA LYS A 508 24.62 37.93 12.63
C LYS A 508 23.89 37.19 13.75
N VAL A 509 24.54 37.15 14.91
CA VAL A 509 24.01 36.52 16.13
C VAL A 509 23.82 37.60 17.18
N THR A 510 22.61 37.71 17.70
CA THR A 510 22.22 38.75 18.68
C THR A 510 21.97 38.13 20.06
N SER A 511 21.73 38.99 21.04
CA SER A 511 21.48 38.61 22.43
C SER A 511 20.46 37.48 22.58
N GLY A 512 20.78 36.50 23.44
CA GLY A 512 19.92 35.35 23.73
C GLY A 512 19.86 34.29 22.61
N LYS A 513 20.68 34.41 21.56
CA LYS A 513 20.78 33.42 20.47
C LYS A 513 22.16 32.78 20.45
N THR A 514 22.17 31.48 20.18
CA THR A 514 23.39 30.69 19.95
C THR A 514 23.38 30.12 18.54
N LEU A 515 24.45 30.35 17.79
CA LEU A 515 24.73 29.66 16.53
C LEU A 515 25.80 28.60 16.79
N LYS A 516 25.52 27.33 16.50
CA LYS A 516 26.53 26.27 16.48
C LYS A 516 26.92 25.98 15.03
N LEU A 517 28.22 26.02 14.74
CA LEU A 517 28.79 25.59 13.46
C LEU A 517 29.56 24.28 13.69
N GLU A 518 29.25 23.27 12.87
CA GLU A 518 29.92 21.97 12.92
C GLU A 518 30.34 21.55 11.51
N ASN A 519 31.65 21.47 11.27
CA ASN A 519 32.24 21.11 9.98
C ASN A 519 31.80 22.00 8.79
N ILE A 520 31.65 23.31 9.03
CA ILE A 520 31.28 24.32 8.02
C ILE A 520 32.47 25.19 7.64
N THR A 521 32.66 25.44 6.34
CA THR A 521 33.59 26.47 5.84
C THR A 521 32.85 27.75 5.43
N LEU A 522 33.34 28.91 5.86
CA LEU A 522 32.84 30.23 5.46
C LEU A 522 33.86 30.94 4.56
N LYS A 523 33.39 31.48 3.43
CA LYS A 523 34.23 32.18 2.43
C LYS A 523 33.67 33.52 2.02
N ASN A 524 34.57 34.44 1.69
CA ASN A 524 34.30 35.74 1.08
C ASN A 524 33.21 36.55 1.80
N GLY A 525 33.15 36.46 3.13
CA GLY A 525 32.28 37.30 3.94
C GLY A 525 32.76 38.75 3.91
N GLN A 526 31.84 39.71 3.74
CA GLN A 526 32.17 41.14 3.70
C GLN A 526 31.11 42.00 4.38
N ALA A 527 31.47 42.63 5.50
CA ALA A 527 30.60 43.59 6.16
C ALA A 527 30.58 44.93 5.41
N SER A 528 29.45 45.63 5.49
CA SER A 528 29.33 47.00 4.96
C SER A 528 30.16 47.96 5.80
N SER A 529 30.81 48.95 5.17
CA SER A 529 31.58 49.98 5.90
C SER A 529 30.72 50.78 6.89
N GLY A 530 29.42 50.90 6.63
CA GLY A 530 28.45 51.56 7.52
C GLY A 530 27.98 50.71 8.71
N ASP A 531 28.37 49.44 8.80
CA ASP A 531 27.98 48.52 9.88
C ASP A 531 29.23 47.97 10.59
N LEU A 532 29.35 48.26 11.89
CA LEU A 532 30.52 47.89 12.72
C LEU A 532 31.86 48.36 12.13
N GLY A 533 31.86 49.41 11.31
CA GLY A 533 33.05 49.91 10.62
C GLY A 533 33.64 48.93 9.59
N GLY A 534 32.82 48.06 8.99
CA GLY A 534 33.28 47.04 8.05
C GLY A 534 33.91 45.81 8.71
N LYS A 535 33.79 45.65 10.03
CA LYS A 535 34.30 44.50 10.78
C LYS A 535 33.35 43.29 10.70
N GLY A 536 33.92 42.10 10.88
CA GLY A 536 33.19 40.85 11.02
C GLY A 536 32.52 40.40 9.74
N GLY A 537 33.27 40.29 8.64
CA GLY A 537 32.73 39.85 7.34
C GLY A 537 32.14 38.44 7.37
N GLY A 538 32.65 37.55 8.21
CA GLY A 538 32.08 36.21 8.40
C GLY A 538 30.90 36.25 9.36
N ILE A 539 31.18 36.62 10.61
CA ILE A 539 30.22 36.54 11.71
C ILE A 539 30.30 37.81 12.56
N ALA A 540 29.15 38.34 12.97
CA ALA A 540 29.06 39.37 14.00
C ALA A 540 28.28 38.85 15.22
N LEU A 541 28.94 38.83 16.38
CA LEU A 541 28.35 38.48 17.67
C LEU A 541 28.05 39.76 18.46
N ILE A 542 26.77 40.10 18.57
CA ILE A 542 26.31 41.39 19.10
C ILE A 542 25.58 41.21 20.43
N ALA A 543 25.87 42.06 21.41
CA ALA A 543 25.17 42.15 22.68
C ALA A 543 24.98 40.80 23.41
N GLY A 544 26.04 39.98 23.48
CA GLY A 544 26.01 38.67 24.14
C GLY A 544 25.52 37.51 23.26
N GLY A 545 25.46 37.70 21.93
CA GLY A 545 25.28 36.60 21.00
C GLY A 545 26.43 35.58 21.12
N LYS A 546 26.11 34.29 20.99
CA LYS A 546 27.08 33.19 21.20
C LYS A 546 27.32 32.41 19.92
N LEU A 547 28.59 32.07 19.67
CA LEU A 547 28.99 31.12 18.64
C LEU A 547 29.57 29.88 19.30
N THR A 548 29.12 28.70 18.91
CA THR A 548 29.75 27.44 19.28
C THR A 548 30.41 26.84 18.03
N ILE A 549 31.68 26.46 18.14
CA ILE A 549 32.46 25.83 17.07
C ILE A 549 32.81 24.41 17.49
N SER A 550 32.55 23.45 16.60
CA SER A 550 32.84 22.03 16.82
C SER A 550 33.23 21.34 15.52
N GLY A 551 33.91 20.20 15.63
CA GLY A 551 34.34 19.41 14.48
C GLY A 551 35.69 19.83 13.90
N ASP A 552 36.17 19.03 12.95
CA ASP A 552 37.53 19.07 12.42
C ASP A 552 37.68 19.95 11.17
N LYS A 553 36.56 20.32 10.52
CA LYS A 553 36.55 21.03 9.22
C LYS A 553 36.00 22.45 9.28
N VAL A 554 35.81 23.01 10.49
CA VAL A 554 35.36 24.41 10.59
C VAL A 554 36.48 25.34 10.16
N LYS A 555 36.19 26.23 9.21
CA LYS A 555 37.19 27.15 8.66
C LYS A 555 36.57 28.45 8.16
N LEU A 556 37.15 29.58 8.51
CA LEU A 556 36.78 30.88 8.00
C LEU A 556 37.98 31.44 7.24
N ASP A 557 37.75 31.90 6.01
CA ASP A 557 38.83 32.52 5.23
C ASP A 557 39.24 33.90 5.77
N THR A 558 40.26 34.49 5.17
CA THR A 558 40.86 35.77 5.63
C THR A 558 39.90 36.96 5.56
N LYS A 559 38.85 36.88 4.74
CA LYS A 559 37.80 37.91 4.65
C LYS A 559 36.67 37.66 5.65
N SER A 560 36.39 36.40 5.94
CA SER A 560 35.30 35.95 6.80
C SER A 560 35.66 36.05 8.29
N LYS A 561 36.08 37.23 8.76
CA LYS A 561 36.46 37.47 10.16
C LYS A 561 35.26 37.43 11.12
N ILE A 562 35.53 37.21 12.41
CA ILE A 562 34.52 37.20 13.48
C ILE A 562 34.62 38.47 14.30
N TYR A 563 33.60 39.32 14.24
CA TYR A 563 33.47 40.45 15.16
C TYR A 563 32.84 40.00 16.48
N ILE A 564 33.42 40.42 17.61
CA ILE A 564 32.94 40.09 18.96
C ILE A 564 32.72 41.38 19.76
N ASP A 565 31.46 41.68 20.04
CA ASP A 565 31.02 42.76 20.92
C ASP A 565 31.25 42.42 22.42
N ALA A 566 31.12 43.42 23.29
CA ALA A 566 31.19 43.23 24.74
C ALA A 566 30.15 42.19 25.22
N GLY A 567 30.62 41.20 25.99
CA GLY A 567 29.78 40.14 26.55
C GLY A 567 29.50 38.95 25.62
N SER A 568 29.89 39.03 24.34
CA SER A 568 29.83 37.91 23.40
C SER A 568 31.04 36.98 23.56
N VAL A 569 30.91 35.70 23.20
CA VAL A 569 31.99 34.71 23.32
C VAL A 569 31.88 33.62 22.26
N ILE A 570 33.01 33.07 21.84
CA ILE A 570 33.08 31.83 21.06
C ILE A 570 33.32 30.67 22.03
N GLU A 571 32.48 29.65 21.98
CA GLU A 571 32.63 28.41 22.72
C GLU A 571 33.20 27.32 21.80
N LEU A 572 34.23 26.63 22.26
CA LEU A 572 34.85 25.52 21.53
C LEU A 572 34.41 24.20 22.15
N GLU A 573 33.89 23.29 21.33
CA GLU A 573 33.55 21.93 21.72
C GLU A 573 34.51 20.93 21.07
N GLY A 574 35.34 20.30 21.90
CA GLY A 574 36.32 19.29 21.46
C GLY A 574 37.60 19.87 20.86
N THR A 575 38.45 18.96 20.36
CA THR A 575 39.71 19.32 19.69
C THR A 575 39.46 19.69 18.23
N LEU A 576 39.98 20.82 17.78
CA LEU A 576 39.98 21.22 16.36
C LEU A 576 41.18 20.57 15.69
N SER A 577 41.03 20.02 14.48
CA SER A 577 42.09 19.20 13.84
C SER A 577 42.97 19.97 12.86
N ASP A 578 42.50 21.06 12.26
CA ASP A 578 43.27 21.86 11.28
C ASP A 578 44.40 22.64 12.00
N ASN A 579 45.62 22.62 11.46
CA ASN A 579 46.79 23.36 11.98
C ASN A 579 46.90 24.79 11.40
N THR A 580 45.99 25.16 10.49
CA THR A 580 45.86 26.53 10.00
C THR A 580 44.91 27.34 10.88
N PRO A 581 45.00 28.69 10.86
CA PRO A 581 44.04 29.50 11.58
C PRO A 581 42.60 29.15 11.15
N VAL A 582 41.79 28.74 12.10
CA VAL A 582 40.36 28.42 11.96
C VAL A 582 39.56 29.69 11.69
N ALA A 583 39.90 30.79 12.37
CA ALA A 583 39.29 32.10 12.16
C ALA A 583 40.21 33.24 12.62
N CYS A 584 39.96 34.45 12.11
CA CYS A 584 40.48 35.70 12.67
C CYS A 584 39.37 36.41 13.45
N ILE A 585 39.68 36.86 14.67
CA ILE A 585 38.78 37.54 15.59
C ILE A 585 39.07 39.04 15.54
N GLU A 586 38.03 39.86 15.44
CA GLU A 586 38.03 41.32 15.53
C GLU A 586 37.24 41.76 16.78
N PRO A 587 37.87 41.82 17.97
CA PRO A 587 37.21 42.29 19.18
C PRO A 587 36.78 43.75 19.08
N GLU A 588 35.68 44.11 19.73
CA GLU A 588 35.34 45.52 19.95
C GLU A 588 36.32 46.16 20.95
N ASN A 589 36.62 45.46 22.04
CA ASN A 589 37.43 45.97 23.14
C ASN A 589 38.76 45.21 23.26
N TYR A 590 39.87 45.89 22.97
CA TYR A 590 41.22 45.35 23.10
C TYR A 590 41.82 45.63 24.48
N ASN A 591 41.55 44.75 25.44
CA ASN A 591 42.11 44.80 26.79
C ASN A 591 42.22 43.40 27.39
N SER A 592 43.02 43.23 28.44
CA SER A 592 43.31 41.92 29.05
C SER A 592 42.14 41.27 29.79
N SER A 593 41.05 42.01 30.04
CA SER A 593 39.82 41.46 30.64
C SER A 593 38.84 40.91 29.60
N THR A 594 38.98 41.29 28.33
CA THR A 594 38.10 40.85 27.24
C THR A 594 38.23 39.36 27.02
N LYS A 595 37.16 38.61 27.27
CA LYS A 595 37.06 37.17 26.98
C LYS A 595 36.50 36.95 25.58
N VAL A 596 37.21 36.21 24.75
CA VAL A 596 36.83 35.91 23.36
C VAL A 596 36.58 34.41 23.12
N LEU A 597 37.26 33.53 23.87
CA LEU A 597 37.09 32.08 23.80
C LEU A 597 36.60 31.49 25.14
N SER A 598 35.93 30.35 25.06
CA SER A 598 35.48 29.50 26.17
C SER A 598 35.44 28.03 25.76
N GLY A 599 35.23 27.10 26.70
CA GLY A 599 35.17 25.66 26.42
C GLY A 599 36.55 25.01 26.29
N ALA A 600 36.74 24.20 25.24
CA ALA A 600 37.94 23.38 24.98
C ALA A 600 39.16 24.19 24.47
N ILE A 601 39.53 25.27 25.18
CA ILE A 601 40.55 26.25 24.74
C ILE A 601 41.94 25.62 24.61
N THR A 602 42.32 24.75 25.56
CA THR A 602 43.66 24.15 25.68
C THR A 602 43.71 22.72 25.13
N SER A 603 42.65 22.24 24.49
CA SER A 603 42.61 20.91 23.88
C SER A 603 43.40 20.86 22.57
N GLY A 604 43.98 19.70 22.26
CA GLY A 604 44.76 19.47 21.04
C GLY A 604 46.23 19.90 21.10
N SER A 605 46.98 19.50 20.07
CA SER A 605 48.36 19.94 19.83
C SER A 605 48.49 20.34 18.36
N PRO A 606 48.75 21.63 18.03
CA PRO A 606 48.81 22.76 18.95
C PRO A 606 47.45 23.07 19.61
N LYS A 607 47.46 23.68 20.80
CA LYS A 607 46.25 24.02 21.58
C LYS A 607 45.25 24.82 20.73
N ASN A 608 43.95 24.53 20.84
CA ASN A 608 42.90 25.20 20.06
C ASN A 608 43.00 26.74 20.02
N LYS A 609 43.37 27.39 21.13
CA LYS A 609 43.55 28.86 21.19
C LYS A 609 44.51 29.43 20.13
N THR A 610 45.57 28.69 19.76
CA THR A 610 46.58 29.16 18.80
C THR A 610 46.10 29.07 17.36
N LYS A 611 44.97 28.39 17.14
CA LYS A 611 44.29 28.27 15.85
C LYS A 611 43.39 29.46 15.57
N PHE A 612 43.34 30.45 16.45
CA PHE A 612 42.62 31.71 16.23
C PHE A 612 43.62 32.86 16.15
N LYS A 613 43.50 33.67 15.09
CA LYS A 613 44.22 34.94 15.00
C LYS A 613 43.38 36.04 15.65
N VAL A 614 44.03 37.04 16.22
CA VAL A 614 43.38 38.28 16.66
C VAL A 614 43.87 39.39 15.73
N GLU A 615 42.94 40.06 15.07
CA GLU A 615 43.24 41.21 14.22
C GLU A 615 43.84 42.33 15.08
N SER A 616 44.77 43.10 14.54
CA SER A 616 45.27 44.26 15.28
C SER A 616 44.24 45.40 15.25
N PRO A 617 44.03 46.12 16.36
CA PRO A 617 43.17 47.31 16.35
C PRO A 617 43.78 48.37 15.44
N THR A 618 42.98 49.29 14.91
CA THR A 618 43.51 50.43 14.12
C THR A 618 44.34 51.36 14.99
N THR A 619 43.88 51.63 16.21
CA THR A 619 44.53 52.48 17.22
C THR A 619 44.86 51.70 18.50
N GLY A 620 45.95 52.06 19.18
CA GLY A 620 46.36 51.43 20.44
C GLY A 620 47.35 50.26 20.29
N PRO A 621 47.58 49.51 21.39
CA PRO A 621 48.56 48.41 21.43
C PRO A 621 48.27 47.34 20.37
N LYS A 622 49.33 46.90 19.68
CA LYS A 622 49.27 45.85 18.67
C LYS A 622 49.62 44.49 19.28
N TYR A 623 49.47 43.43 18.49
CA TYR A 623 49.92 42.06 18.82
C TYR A 623 49.17 41.42 20.00
N TRP A 624 47.88 41.15 19.78
CA TRP A 624 47.03 40.46 20.75
C TRP A 624 47.02 38.96 20.47
N VAL A 625 47.10 38.17 21.53
CA VAL A 625 46.98 36.71 21.52
C VAL A 625 45.90 36.29 22.51
N ILE A 626 45.59 35.00 22.56
CA ILE A 626 44.55 34.45 23.44
C ILE A 626 45.22 33.63 24.56
N SER A 627 44.85 33.90 25.80
CA SER A 627 45.29 33.18 27.00
C SER A 627 44.67 31.78 27.11
N ASP A 628 45.18 30.99 28.07
CA ASP A 628 44.60 29.68 28.40
C ASP A 628 43.19 29.78 29.02
N ASP A 629 42.82 30.94 29.60
CA ASP A 629 41.44 31.22 30.08
C ASP A 629 40.54 31.91 29.02
N GLY A 630 41.04 32.07 27.79
CA GLY A 630 40.28 32.56 26.64
C GLY A 630 40.13 34.07 26.56
N LYS A 631 40.91 34.82 27.35
CA LYS A 631 40.99 36.27 27.32
C LYS A 631 42.07 36.76 26.37
N LEU A 632 41.96 38.02 25.96
CA LEU A 632 43.02 38.69 25.23
C LEU A 632 44.24 38.90 26.13
N LEU A 633 45.43 38.71 25.59
CA LEU A 633 46.69 39.11 26.22
C LEU A 633 47.48 39.93 25.21
N ASN A 634 48.02 41.07 25.65
CA ASN A 634 48.90 41.83 24.81
C ASN A 634 50.30 41.21 24.88
N PHE A 635 50.79 40.70 23.76
CA PHE A 635 52.10 40.04 23.74
C PHE A 635 53.25 40.95 24.17
N SER A 636 53.18 42.26 23.88
CA SER A 636 54.26 43.19 24.24
C SER A 636 54.58 43.18 25.74
N THR A 637 53.60 42.79 26.57
CA THR A 637 53.69 42.72 28.03
C THR A 637 54.04 41.33 28.59
N LEU A 638 54.17 40.30 27.75
CA LEU A 638 54.44 38.93 28.20
C LEU A 638 55.94 38.67 28.40
N PRO A 639 56.32 37.83 29.39
CA PRO A 639 57.69 37.34 29.50
C PRO A 639 58.03 36.44 28.32
N LEU A 640 59.28 36.48 27.85
CA LEU A 640 59.77 35.67 26.73
C LEU A 640 59.99 34.22 27.18
N THR A 641 58.95 33.40 27.08
CA THR A 641 58.93 31.96 27.36
C THR A 641 58.54 31.17 26.11
N GLU A 642 58.87 29.87 26.03
CA GLU A 642 58.55 29.02 24.86
C GLU A 642 57.06 29.11 24.49
N ASP A 643 56.17 28.92 25.45
CA ASP A 643 54.71 28.98 25.25
C ASP A 643 54.23 30.34 24.73
N SER A 644 54.78 31.44 25.24
CA SER A 644 54.40 32.79 24.81
C SER A 644 54.86 33.10 23.38
N ILE A 645 56.04 32.62 22.99
CA ILE A 645 56.61 32.81 21.65
C ILE A 645 55.94 31.88 20.65
N ALA A 646 55.66 30.63 21.02
CA ALA A 646 54.90 29.69 20.21
C ALA A 646 53.50 30.25 19.88
N GLY A 647 52.85 30.92 20.84
CA GLY A 647 51.59 31.64 20.63
C GLY A 647 51.67 32.77 19.60
N MET A 648 52.87 33.22 19.23
CA MET A 648 53.11 34.25 18.22
C MET A 648 53.52 33.73 16.84
N GLU A 649 53.61 32.41 16.63
CA GLU A 649 54.05 31.86 15.35
C GLU A 649 53.26 32.47 14.17
N GLY A 650 51.96 32.71 14.36
CA GLY A 650 51.08 33.29 13.33
C GLY A 650 51.42 34.72 12.88
N PHE A 651 52.27 35.44 13.63
CA PHE A 651 52.79 36.77 13.32
C PHE A 651 54.22 36.72 12.74
N MET A 652 54.90 35.58 12.79
CA MET A 652 56.24 35.44 12.25
C MET A 652 56.21 35.30 10.73
N SER A 653 57.21 35.88 10.07
CA SER A 653 57.37 35.89 8.62
C SER A 653 58.64 35.13 8.22
N SER A 654 58.53 34.33 7.16
CA SER A 654 59.67 33.75 6.44
C SER A 654 60.22 34.67 5.35
N ASN A 655 59.60 35.83 5.14
CA ASN A 655 60.06 36.85 4.19
C ASN A 655 60.92 37.88 4.92
N GLU A 656 61.78 38.54 4.14
CA GLU A 656 62.61 39.67 4.56
C GLU A 656 61.79 40.75 5.28
N GLN A 657 62.33 41.26 6.39
CA GLN A 657 61.72 42.27 7.23
C GLN A 657 62.67 43.46 7.41
N THR A 658 62.29 44.63 6.89
CA THR A 658 63.03 45.88 7.07
C THR A 658 62.34 46.76 8.11
N LYS A 659 63.13 47.32 9.03
CA LYS A 659 62.68 48.26 10.07
C LYS A 659 63.64 49.43 10.15
N SER A 660 63.09 50.63 10.38
CA SER A 660 63.91 51.80 10.68
C SER A 660 64.43 51.75 12.11
N GLY A 661 65.74 51.93 12.27
CA GLY A 661 66.47 51.81 13.53
C GLY A 661 66.75 50.36 13.98
N ALA A 662 67.59 50.24 15.01
CA ALA A 662 67.96 48.94 15.58
C ALA A 662 66.76 48.29 16.31
N PRO A 663 66.45 47.01 16.06
CA PRO A 663 65.44 46.30 16.84
C PRO A 663 65.97 46.00 18.24
N SER A 664 65.09 46.06 19.24
CA SER A 664 65.45 45.74 20.64
C SER A 664 65.38 44.23 20.91
N SER A 665 64.44 43.54 20.28
CA SER A 665 64.27 42.09 20.41
C SER A 665 63.61 41.50 19.18
N ILE A 666 63.95 40.26 18.87
CA ILE A 666 63.43 39.49 17.76
C ILE A 666 63.01 38.13 18.32
N ILE A 667 61.84 37.62 17.96
CA ILE A 667 61.44 36.26 18.30
C ILE A 667 61.42 35.41 17.04
N TYR A 668 61.64 34.11 17.17
CA TYR A 668 61.78 33.24 16.02
C TYR A 668 61.26 31.82 16.24
N LYS A 669 61.07 31.14 15.11
CA LYS A 669 60.95 29.69 14.99
C LYS A 669 61.98 29.21 13.97
N THR A 670 62.85 28.30 14.36
CA THR A 670 63.86 27.70 13.47
C THR A 670 63.20 26.74 12.47
N ASN A 671 63.95 26.28 11.48
CA ASN A 671 63.45 25.30 10.51
C ASN A 671 63.12 23.93 11.17
N GLU A 672 63.77 23.60 12.29
CA GLU A 672 63.51 22.41 13.10
C GLU A 672 62.25 22.56 13.97
N GLY A 673 61.64 23.75 13.97
CA GLY A 673 60.42 24.05 14.69
C GLY A 673 60.64 24.46 16.14
N LYS A 674 61.87 24.73 16.56
CA LYS A 674 62.19 25.25 17.90
C LYS A 674 61.91 26.75 17.98
N PHE A 675 61.39 27.21 19.10
CA PHE A 675 61.11 28.63 19.33
C PHE A 675 62.23 29.28 20.13
N GLY A 676 62.46 30.57 19.91
CA GLY A 676 63.45 31.32 20.67
C GLY A 676 63.33 32.82 20.53
N TYR A 677 64.26 33.53 21.16
CA TYR A 677 64.36 34.99 21.06
C TYR A 677 65.81 35.46 20.98
N ILE A 678 65.99 36.60 20.33
CA ILE A 678 67.23 37.36 20.20
C ILE A 678 67.04 38.69 20.92
N THR A 679 67.97 39.04 21.80
CA THR A 679 68.09 40.37 22.39
C THR A 679 69.28 41.06 21.75
N VAL A 680 69.01 42.15 21.04
CA VAL A 680 70.07 42.89 20.34
C VAL A 680 70.74 43.82 21.33
N THR A 681 72.05 43.68 21.47
CA THR A 681 72.83 44.46 22.45
C THR A 681 73.53 45.64 21.78
N ASP A 682 73.96 45.49 20.53
CA ASP A 682 74.61 46.56 19.78
C ASP A 682 74.43 46.38 18.27
N MET A 683 74.55 47.48 17.53
CA MET A 683 74.45 47.50 16.07
C MET A 683 75.35 48.60 15.51
N ILE A 684 76.42 48.19 14.84
CA ILE A 684 77.48 49.10 14.39
C ILE A 684 77.67 48.98 12.87
N PRO A 685 77.62 50.09 12.11
CA PRO A 685 78.06 50.10 10.72
C PRO A 685 79.60 50.08 10.64
N VAL A 686 80.15 49.11 9.92
CA VAL A 686 81.59 48.91 9.74
C VAL A 686 81.99 49.10 8.27
N THR A 687 82.93 50.00 8.01
CA THR A 687 83.42 50.30 6.65
C THR A 687 83.96 49.04 5.97
N GLY A 688 83.40 48.69 4.81
CA GLY A 688 83.78 47.50 4.03
C GLY A 688 83.13 46.18 4.48
N ILE A 689 82.50 46.12 5.65
CA ILE A 689 81.84 44.92 6.23
C ILE A 689 80.34 45.17 6.47
N GLY A 690 79.84 46.39 6.21
CA GLY A 690 78.44 46.76 6.38
C GLY A 690 77.98 46.69 7.84
N LEU A 691 76.71 46.36 8.07
CA LEU A 691 76.14 46.30 9.42
C LEU A 691 76.66 45.07 10.18
N VAL A 692 77.13 45.28 11.41
CA VAL A 692 77.43 44.22 12.37
C VAL A 692 76.45 44.32 13.53
N MET A 693 75.77 43.22 13.82
CA MET A 693 74.82 43.10 14.93
C MET A 693 75.45 42.25 16.02
N THR A 694 75.47 42.75 17.26
CA THR A 694 75.82 41.96 18.44
C THR A 694 74.56 41.67 19.24
N PHE A 695 74.41 40.42 19.68
CA PHE A 695 73.18 39.93 20.28
C PHE A 695 73.41 38.78 21.26
N ASN A 696 72.43 38.58 22.13
CA ASN A 696 72.23 37.37 22.92
C ASN A 696 71.04 36.61 22.32
N TYR A 697 71.06 35.28 22.37
CA TYR A 697 69.92 34.48 21.92
C TYR A 697 69.70 33.26 22.81
N GLU A 698 68.45 32.80 22.84
CA GLU A 698 68.03 31.57 23.50
C GLU A 698 67.02 30.84 22.61
N THR A 699 67.40 29.66 22.13
CA THR A 699 66.51 28.68 21.50
C THR A 699 66.03 27.73 22.58
N PHE A 700 64.72 27.73 22.88
CA PHE A 700 64.14 26.81 23.85
C PHE A 700 64.33 25.37 23.39
N ASN A 701 64.74 24.50 24.32
CA ASN A 701 65.12 23.11 24.03
C ASN A 701 66.22 23.00 22.95
N GLY A 702 67.07 24.02 22.83
CA GLY A 702 68.16 24.09 21.85
C GLY A 702 69.37 24.86 22.39
N SER A 703 70.09 25.55 21.50
CA SER A 703 71.28 26.32 21.83
C SER A 703 70.96 27.71 22.40
N SER A 704 71.87 28.25 23.20
CA SER A 704 71.83 29.63 23.67
C SER A 704 73.24 30.23 23.65
N GLY A 705 73.34 31.56 23.59
CA GLY A 705 74.63 32.23 23.58
C GLY A 705 74.55 33.71 23.85
N ASN A 706 75.60 34.23 24.49
CA ASN A 706 75.74 35.64 24.81
C ASN A 706 76.84 36.29 23.98
N ASN A 707 76.66 37.58 23.67
CA ASN A 707 77.61 38.41 22.91
C ASN A 707 78.04 37.79 21.58
N LYS A 708 77.11 37.15 20.88
CA LYS A 708 77.32 36.69 19.51
C LYS A 708 77.28 37.88 18.58
N SER A 709 78.02 37.81 17.49
CA SER A 709 78.01 38.85 16.46
C SER A 709 77.76 38.22 15.10
N ILE A 710 77.15 38.98 14.19
CA ILE A 710 77.01 38.59 12.80
C ILE A 710 77.12 39.83 11.92
N SER A 711 77.68 39.65 10.72
CA SER A 711 77.78 40.69 9.69
C SER A 711 76.91 40.33 8.47
N HIS A 712 76.65 41.30 7.60
CA HIS A 712 75.80 41.07 6.41
C HIS A 712 76.33 40.02 5.42
N LEU A 713 77.61 39.63 5.52
CA LEU A 713 78.23 38.62 4.66
C LEU A 713 78.04 37.19 5.16
N LYS A 714 77.48 37.01 6.37
CA LYS A 714 77.37 35.72 7.06
C LYS A 714 75.94 35.44 7.49
N GLY A 715 75.70 34.16 7.75
CA GLY A 715 74.49 33.63 8.35
C GLY A 715 74.73 33.14 9.78
N PHE A 716 73.68 33.06 10.60
CA PHE A 716 73.73 32.43 11.91
C PHE A 716 72.77 31.24 11.99
N ASP A 717 73.25 30.12 12.51
CA ASP A 717 72.47 28.95 12.87
C ASP A 717 72.09 29.06 14.36
N LEU A 718 70.79 29.20 14.66
CA LEU A 718 70.24 29.34 16.02
C LEU A 718 70.04 27.98 16.70
N ASP A 719 70.05 26.89 15.94
CA ASP A 719 69.98 25.52 16.45
C ASP A 719 71.35 25.07 16.99
N MET A 720 72.45 25.38 16.30
CA MET A 720 73.83 25.01 16.66
C MET A 720 74.65 26.12 17.30
N GLY A 721 74.26 27.39 17.12
CA GLY A 721 74.86 28.53 17.79
C GLY A 721 76.18 29.04 17.21
N ASN A 722 76.39 28.82 15.91
CA ASN A 722 77.59 29.17 15.14
C ASN A 722 77.25 29.98 13.88
N GLU A 723 78.28 30.67 13.35
CA GLU A 723 78.19 31.37 12.07
C GLU A 723 78.41 30.39 10.90
N GLY A 724 77.73 30.64 9.80
CA GLY A 724 77.85 29.89 8.54
C GLY A 724 77.88 30.81 7.31
N GLU A 725 78.18 30.24 6.15
CA GLU A 725 78.00 30.95 4.87
C GLU A 725 76.51 31.10 4.54
N LEU A 726 76.13 32.14 3.81
CA LEU A 726 74.73 32.39 3.43
C LEU A 726 74.09 31.27 2.59
N THR A 727 74.92 30.44 1.95
CA THR A 727 74.48 29.28 1.16
C THR A 727 74.31 28.01 2.00
N ASP A 728 74.68 28.04 3.28
CA ASP A 728 74.55 26.90 4.18
C ASP A 728 73.08 26.65 4.51
N SER A 729 72.63 25.40 4.38
CA SER A 729 71.25 24.99 4.68
C SER A 729 70.92 24.98 6.18
N THR A 730 71.92 25.11 7.04
CA THR A 730 71.77 25.11 8.51
C THR A 730 71.52 26.49 9.10
N VAL A 731 71.86 27.55 8.38
CA VAL A 731 71.70 28.94 8.83
C VAL A 731 70.21 29.34 8.89
N ASP A 732 69.75 29.90 9.99
CA ASP A 732 68.35 30.35 10.15
C ASP A 732 68.11 31.78 9.67
N PHE A 733 69.11 32.65 9.75
CA PHE A 733 68.97 34.03 9.28
C PHE A 733 70.28 34.68 8.89
N SER A 734 70.16 35.74 8.11
CA SER A 734 71.20 36.75 7.94
C SER A 734 70.63 38.14 8.17
N ILE A 735 71.52 39.12 8.18
CA ILE A 735 71.17 40.52 8.38
C ILE A 735 71.61 41.36 7.19
N GLY A 736 70.93 42.49 6.99
CA GLY A 736 71.31 43.52 6.04
C GLY A 736 70.90 44.89 6.56
N GLY A 737 71.03 45.90 5.71
CA GLY A 737 70.58 47.25 6.02
C GLY A 737 71.64 48.32 5.83
N THR A 738 71.32 49.53 6.28
CA THR A 738 72.14 50.75 6.16
C THR A 738 72.45 51.31 7.55
N THR A 739 72.98 52.53 7.65
CA THR A 739 73.14 53.22 8.93
C THR A 739 71.80 53.61 9.59
N THR A 740 70.70 53.58 8.86
CA THR A 740 69.37 54.01 9.33
C THR A 740 68.36 52.88 9.45
N ASP A 741 68.53 51.80 8.69
CA ASP A 741 67.54 50.73 8.62
C ASP A 741 68.20 49.36 8.84
N PHE A 742 67.53 48.51 9.60
CA PHE A 742 67.90 47.12 9.82
C PHE A 742 67.02 46.22 8.95
N THR A 743 67.65 45.27 8.26
CA THR A 743 66.96 44.22 7.52
C THR A 743 67.29 42.86 8.14
N LEU A 744 66.24 42.12 8.49
CA LEU A 744 66.34 40.71 8.87
C LEU A 744 65.93 39.84 7.68
N ILE A 745 66.77 38.87 7.33
CA ILE A 745 66.54 37.96 6.21
C ILE A 745 66.40 36.56 6.78
N PRO A 746 65.17 36.04 6.93
CA PRO A 746 64.95 34.64 7.29
C PRO A 746 65.50 33.72 6.19
N LEU A 747 66.17 32.64 6.59
CA LEU A 747 66.76 31.63 5.71
C LEU A 747 66.24 30.24 6.09
N ASN A 748 66.35 29.30 5.14
CA ASN A 748 66.06 27.87 5.34
C ASN A 748 64.70 27.53 5.98
N GLY A 749 63.69 28.37 5.81
CA GLY A 749 62.33 28.12 6.33
C GLY A 749 62.10 28.56 7.78
N ALA A 750 63.10 29.17 8.42
CA ALA A 750 62.93 29.84 9.69
C ALA A 750 61.97 31.04 9.55
N LYS A 751 61.28 31.39 10.64
CA LYS A 751 60.34 32.50 10.69
C LYS A 751 60.70 33.42 11.83
N PHE A 752 60.62 34.73 11.59
CA PHE A 752 60.98 35.74 12.57
C PHE A 752 59.89 36.78 12.74
N PHE A 753 59.87 37.42 13.91
CA PHE A 753 59.07 38.61 14.16
C PHE A 753 59.92 39.62 14.94
N ILE A 754 60.07 40.82 14.37
CA ILE A 754 60.78 41.92 15.02
C ILE A 754 59.84 42.58 16.03
N LYS A 755 60.17 42.49 17.33
CA LYS A 755 59.39 43.15 18.38
C LYS A 755 59.72 44.66 18.35
N ASN A 756 58.65 45.47 18.34
CA ASN A 756 58.76 46.93 18.33
C ASN A 756 59.05 47.51 19.72
#